data_AF-A0A224XKT3-F1
#
_entry.id   AF-A0A224XKT3-F1
#
_cell.length_a   1.000
_cell.length_b   1.000
_cell.length_c   1.000
_cell.angle_alpha   90.00
_cell.angle_beta   90.00
_cell.angle_gamma   90.00
#
_symmetry.space_group_name_H-M   'P 1'
#
loop_
_entity.id
_entity.type
_entity.pdbx_description
1 polymer ?
#
loop_
_entity_poly.entity_id
_entity_poly.type
_entity_poly.pdbx_seq_one_letter_code
_entity_poly.pdbx_strand_id
1 'polypeptide(L)'
;MKTGHVCQLLRDVMSLVLLFFPLLFGLGLFPQVNTFTMYLLEQLDMHMFGGNATCSLGSALYCVFRSCVAVIFLYGFAYGGLTEEKSSQHILFSIYCGLLLATSYHLSRSSSDPGPILNILKAQLWVPEEELAKTEDAKVQPDDDPLPKKLQSTVNTRLKSDLLVCTVIAVVVFGIHCSSIFTALQPELNPVMGSVAVALGVLLHYVIPQLRKQLPWLCLARPVLRHSHQSHFEPHHPPTVMWFEKLYVWLCMVESTIVYPVLILAHLTSDSSEISSNIGPGLAALVITVCGLKALRSAFSQPHDQFLVLIFAVLIFQVDFPHHSSTFLVDYFITAIALNKTYEFLLKVQFVVTYIAPWQITWGSAFHAFAQPFSVPHSAMTFLQAALSAIVSAPLNPFLGSAIFISSYVRPIKFWERDYNTRRVDHSNTRLCSHLDRNLGADDNNLNSIFYEHLTHSLQHSLCGDIILGRWGIVRQGDCFVLASDYLNCLVHIIEIGNGLVTFQMRGLEFRGTYCQQREVEAISEGVEDNQGWCCCEPGHLPHLLSLNASFSLRWLAWQVTAASYVLEGYSISDNSAVSMLQVFDFRKVLVTYYVKSIIYYAVGSERLETWLESPVILEALRPTLNKNFVELDPVFNTNIDEDYDLRAAGITRTSFCAVYLYWIQFCNDKRQQKLGDTGKDSTLNKNFVELDPVFNTNI
;
A
#
# COMPACT_ATOMS: atom_id res chain seq x y z
N MET A 1 40.05 30.17 18.36
CA MET A 1 40.77 28.88 18.53
C MET A 1 39.78 27.72 18.65
N LYS A 2 38.90 27.46 17.66
CA LYS A 2 37.89 26.37 17.72
C LYS A 2 37.49 25.74 16.37
N THR A 3 37.57 26.45 15.25
CA THR A 3 37.17 25.92 13.92
C THR A 3 38.25 25.06 13.25
N GLY A 4 39.53 25.44 13.34
CA GLY A 4 40.63 24.70 12.69
C GLY A 4 40.86 23.28 13.23
N HIS A 5 40.73 23.09 14.55
CA HIS A 5 40.85 21.77 15.19
C HIS A 5 39.70 20.84 14.81
N VAL A 6 38.48 21.38 14.68
CA VAL A 6 37.31 20.59 14.25
C VAL A 6 37.47 20.14 12.80
N CYS A 7 37.95 21.01 11.91
CA CYS A 7 38.21 20.64 10.52
C CYS A 7 39.32 19.59 10.39
N GLN A 8 40.38 19.68 11.20
CA GLN A 8 41.44 18.67 11.22
C GLN A 8 40.94 17.32 11.74
N LEU A 9 40.17 17.31 12.82
CA LEU A 9 39.53 16.10 13.35
C LEU A 9 38.61 15.45 12.31
N LEU A 10 37.76 16.24 11.65
CA LEU A 10 36.87 15.76 10.59
C LEU A 10 37.66 15.15 9.43
N ARG A 11 38.73 15.82 8.98
CA ARG A 11 39.61 15.30 7.92
C ARG A 11 40.24 13.98 8.32
N ASP A 12 40.78 13.89 9.53
CA ASP A 12 41.50 12.70 9.99
C ASP A 12 40.53 11.53 10.18
N VAL A 13 39.34 11.78 10.72
CA VAL A 13 38.24 10.78 10.81
C VAL A 13 37.79 10.34 9.41
N MET A 14 37.53 11.28 8.50
CA MET A 14 37.14 10.95 7.11
C MET A 14 38.21 10.13 6.40
N SER A 15 39.48 10.47 6.60
CA SER A 15 40.61 9.75 6.00
C SER A 15 40.70 8.33 6.54
N LEU A 16 40.51 8.14 7.85
CA LEU A 16 40.46 6.83 8.49
C LEU A 16 39.28 5.99 7.97
N VAL A 17 38.10 6.59 7.88
CA VAL A 17 36.89 5.94 7.33
C VAL A 17 37.12 5.52 5.87
N LEU A 18 37.70 6.39 5.04
CA LEU A 18 38.05 6.08 3.65
C LEU A 18 39.05 4.93 3.54
N LEU A 19 40.05 4.86 4.43
CA LEU A 19 41.06 3.81 4.42
C LEU A 19 40.48 2.44 4.80
N PHE A 20 39.56 2.41 5.77
CA PHE A 20 38.86 1.20 6.20
C PHE A 20 37.60 0.88 5.39
N PHE A 21 37.20 1.76 4.47
CA PHE A 21 35.97 1.63 3.68
C PHE A 21 35.87 0.28 2.96
N PRO A 22 36.92 -0.25 2.28
CA PRO A 22 36.82 -1.55 1.61
C PRO A 22 36.55 -2.73 2.57
N LEU A 23 37.12 -2.70 3.77
CA LEU A 23 36.90 -3.72 4.80
C LEU A 23 35.50 -3.60 5.41
N LEU A 24 35.08 -2.39 5.75
CA LEU A 24 33.76 -2.12 6.32
C LEU A 24 32.63 -2.39 5.31
N PHE A 25 32.85 -2.09 4.03
CA PHE A 25 31.94 -2.42 2.94
C PHE A 25 31.90 -3.93 2.71
N GLY A 26 33.05 -4.62 2.74
CA GLY A 26 33.13 -6.08 2.65
C GLY A 26 32.43 -6.83 3.80
N LEU A 27 32.35 -6.22 4.99
CA LEU A 27 31.59 -6.73 6.14
C LEU A 27 30.08 -6.43 6.05
N GLY A 28 29.62 -5.77 4.98
CA GLY A 28 28.21 -5.39 4.80
C GLY A 28 27.73 -4.32 5.78
N LEU A 29 28.64 -3.55 6.40
CA LEU A 29 28.32 -2.50 7.35
C LEU A 29 27.97 -1.16 6.68
N PHE A 30 28.25 -1.03 5.38
CA PHE A 30 27.88 0.15 4.59
C PHE A 30 26.83 -0.21 3.53
N PRO A 31 25.87 0.71 3.29
CA PRO A 31 24.88 0.53 2.24
C PRO A 31 25.52 0.64 0.86
N GLN A 32 24.86 0.09 -0.16
CA GLN A 32 25.22 0.39 -1.56
C GLN A 32 25.08 1.90 -1.80
N VAL A 33 25.87 2.45 -2.74
CA VAL A 33 25.86 3.89 -3.04
C VAL A 33 24.44 4.36 -3.42
N ASN A 34 23.72 3.59 -4.23
CA ASN A 34 22.35 3.90 -4.62
C ASN A 34 21.41 3.99 -3.40
N THR A 35 21.47 3.02 -2.49
CA THR A 35 20.66 2.97 -1.26
C THR A 35 21.01 4.15 -0.33
N PHE A 36 22.29 4.48 -0.18
CA PHE A 36 22.74 5.63 0.60
C PHE A 36 22.26 6.95 0.03
N THR A 37 22.42 7.16 -1.28
CA THR A 37 22.00 8.38 -1.96
C THR A 37 20.49 8.54 -1.90
N MET A 38 19.73 7.45 -2.10
CA MET A 38 18.27 7.48 -1.95
C MET A 38 17.86 7.87 -0.53
N TYR A 39 18.45 7.24 0.50
CA TYR A 39 18.22 7.59 1.90
C TYR A 39 18.54 9.07 2.19
N LEU A 40 19.68 9.58 1.72
CA LEU A 40 20.09 10.96 1.97
C LEU A 40 19.11 11.97 1.36
N LEU A 41 18.70 11.73 0.11
CA LEU A 41 17.74 12.59 -0.60
C LEU A 41 16.35 12.53 0.04
N GLU A 42 15.91 11.34 0.47
CA GLU A 42 14.65 11.16 1.18
C GLU A 42 14.64 11.91 2.52
N GLN A 43 15.67 11.76 3.34
CA GLN A 43 15.80 12.50 4.60
C GLN A 43 15.86 14.01 4.38
N LEU A 44 16.53 14.45 3.31
CA LEU A 44 16.59 15.86 2.94
C LEU A 44 15.19 16.38 2.61
N ASP A 45 14.42 15.71 1.73
CA ASP A 45 13.08 16.19 1.37
C ASP A 45 12.12 16.18 2.57
N MET A 46 12.12 15.11 3.37
CA MET A 46 11.26 14.98 4.55
C MET A 46 11.59 16.04 5.62
N HIS A 47 12.87 16.19 5.99
CA HIS A 47 13.27 17.06 7.10
C HIS A 47 13.45 18.52 6.70
N MET A 48 13.85 18.83 5.47
CA MET A 48 14.01 20.23 5.04
C MET A 48 12.72 20.81 4.45
N PHE A 49 12.01 20.05 3.61
CA PHE A 49 10.88 20.58 2.83
C PHE A 49 9.52 20.03 3.24
N GLY A 50 9.45 19.15 4.26
CA GLY A 50 8.19 18.52 4.69
C GLY A 50 7.65 17.51 3.69
N GLY A 51 8.54 16.86 2.94
CA GLY A 51 8.18 15.86 1.95
C GLY A 51 7.82 14.49 2.49
N ASN A 52 7.49 13.60 1.55
CA ASN A 52 7.11 12.22 1.84
C ASN A 52 8.21 11.27 1.38
N ALA A 53 8.14 10.01 1.80
CA ALA A 53 9.01 8.93 1.39
C ALA A 53 9.00 8.71 -0.13
N THR A 54 10.04 8.04 -0.61
CA THR A 54 10.32 7.88 -2.04
C THR A 54 10.33 6.41 -2.46
N CYS A 55 9.93 6.13 -3.70
CA CYS A 55 9.76 4.76 -4.19
C CYS A 55 11.01 4.18 -4.90
N SER A 56 11.93 5.06 -5.32
CA SER A 56 13.15 4.73 -6.07
C SER A 56 14.16 5.88 -6.01
N LEU A 57 15.41 5.61 -6.38
CA LEU A 57 16.44 6.66 -6.48
C LEU A 57 16.05 7.79 -7.45
N GLY A 58 15.47 7.45 -8.61
CA GLY A 58 14.99 8.44 -9.57
C GLY A 58 13.87 9.32 -9.00
N SER A 59 12.94 8.72 -8.24
CA SER A 59 11.89 9.47 -7.55
C SER A 59 12.45 10.40 -6.46
N ALA A 60 13.50 9.99 -5.74
CA ALA A 60 14.12 10.81 -4.70
C ALA A 60 14.79 12.06 -5.28
N LEU A 61 15.52 11.91 -6.39
CA LEU A 61 16.08 13.04 -7.13
C LEU A 61 14.99 14.00 -7.63
N TYR A 62 13.91 13.45 -8.18
CA TYR A 62 12.77 14.24 -8.65
C TYR A 62 12.09 15.02 -7.51
N CYS A 63 11.86 14.39 -6.36
CA CYS A 63 11.21 15.04 -5.21
C CYS A 63 12.02 16.21 -4.67
N VAL A 64 13.33 16.02 -4.46
CA VAL A 64 14.23 17.10 -4.01
C VAL A 64 14.29 18.22 -5.05
N PHE A 65 14.44 17.88 -6.33
CA PHE A 65 14.44 18.87 -7.41
C PHE A 65 13.15 19.71 -7.42
N ARG A 66 11.98 19.06 -7.33
CA ARG A 66 10.67 19.71 -7.29
C ARG A 66 10.56 20.66 -6.08
N SER A 67 10.99 20.23 -4.90
CA SER A 67 10.99 21.06 -3.69
C SER A 67 11.91 22.27 -3.83
N CYS A 68 13.11 22.10 -4.39
CA CYS A 68 14.02 23.21 -4.69
C CYS A 68 13.42 24.22 -5.66
N VAL A 69 12.77 23.76 -6.74
CA VAL A 69 12.08 24.64 -7.70
C VAL A 69 10.98 25.45 -7.01
N ALA A 70 10.18 24.82 -6.13
CA ALA A 70 9.15 25.52 -5.38
C ALA A 70 9.73 26.60 -4.45
N VAL A 71 10.84 26.29 -3.74
CA VAL A 71 11.51 27.28 -2.89
C VAL A 71 12.07 28.44 -3.71
N ILE A 72 12.71 28.18 -4.86
CA ILE A 72 13.24 29.25 -5.74
C ILE A 72 12.11 30.15 -6.25
N PHE A 73 10.99 29.56 -6.67
CA PHE A 73 9.81 30.30 -7.12
C PHE A 73 9.25 31.20 -6.02
N LEU A 74 9.06 30.66 -4.81
CA LEU A 74 8.52 31.40 -3.66
C LEU A 74 9.49 32.44 -3.12
N TYR A 75 10.79 32.17 -3.16
CA TYR A 75 11.85 33.06 -2.69
C TYR A 75 11.77 34.45 -3.34
N GLY A 76 11.49 34.51 -4.64
CA GLY A 76 11.37 35.79 -5.35
C GLY A 76 10.28 36.70 -4.77
N PHE A 77 9.11 36.14 -4.48
CA PHE A 77 8.00 36.88 -3.86
C PHE A 77 8.27 37.22 -2.40
N ALA A 78 8.88 36.29 -1.64
CA ALA A 78 9.27 36.53 -0.25
C ALA A 78 10.28 37.69 -0.14
N TYR A 79 11.33 37.66 -0.97
CA TYR A 79 12.35 38.70 -1.01
C TYR A 79 11.77 40.06 -1.41
N GLY A 80 10.92 40.10 -2.44
CA GLY A 80 10.20 41.30 -2.84
C GLY A 80 9.33 41.86 -1.71
N GLY A 81 8.59 41.00 -1.01
CA GLY A 81 7.73 41.40 0.12
C GLY A 81 8.50 41.93 1.34
N LEU A 82 9.68 41.37 1.64
CA LEU A 82 10.53 41.85 2.74
C LEU A 82 11.29 43.13 2.42
N THR A 83 11.51 43.42 1.12
CA THR A 83 12.23 44.62 0.67
C THR A 83 11.28 45.79 0.37
N GLU A 84 9.98 45.53 0.25
CA GLU A 84 8.94 46.54 0.04
C GLU A 84 8.95 47.57 1.18
N GLU A 85 8.94 48.87 0.83
CA GLU A 85 8.88 49.94 1.83
C GLU A 85 7.62 49.79 2.68
N LYS A 86 7.71 50.10 3.98
CA LYS A 86 6.62 49.95 4.96
C LYS A 86 5.42 50.84 4.63
N SER A 87 4.57 50.37 3.73
CA SER A 87 3.26 50.93 3.43
C SER A 87 2.17 50.20 4.23
N SER A 88 0.98 50.78 4.27
CA SER A 88 -0.20 50.19 4.92
C SER A 88 -0.64 48.83 4.35
N GLN A 89 -0.16 48.47 3.14
CA GLN A 89 -0.47 47.19 2.49
C GLN A 89 0.83 46.57 1.93
N HIS A 90 1.24 45.43 2.48
CA HIS A 90 2.35 44.63 1.95
C HIS A 90 1.84 43.69 0.85
N ILE A 91 1.75 44.20 -0.38
CA ILE A 91 1.09 43.48 -1.49
C ILE A 91 1.93 42.25 -1.89
N LEU A 92 3.25 42.40 -2.06
CA LEU A 92 4.12 41.30 -2.49
C LEU A 92 4.21 40.20 -1.43
N PHE A 93 4.26 40.57 -0.16
CA PHE A 93 4.24 39.59 0.93
C PHE A 93 2.89 38.86 1.03
N SER A 94 1.77 39.54 0.76
CA SER A 94 0.45 38.91 0.69
C SER A 94 0.35 37.91 -0.47
N ILE A 95 0.93 38.23 -1.63
CA ILE A 95 1.01 37.30 -2.77
C ILE A 95 1.84 36.09 -2.39
N TYR A 96 2.99 36.30 -1.73
CA TYR A 96 3.83 35.23 -1.22
C TYR A 96 3.05 34.28 -0.30
N CYS A 97 2.32 34.79 0.70
CA CYS A 97 1.51 33.97 1.60
C CYS A 97 0.46 33.12 0.86
N GLY A 98 -0.22 33.70 -0.13
CA GLY A 98 -1.19 32.97 -0.96
C GLY A 98 -0.55 31.87 -1.80
N LEU A 99 0.57 32.18 -2.47
CA LEU A 99 1.32 31.21 -3.26
C LEU A 99 1.97 30.13 -2.39
N LEU A 100 2.45 30.46 -1.20
CA LEU A 100 3.04 29.51 -0.26
C LEU A 100 2.02 28.45 0.15
N LEU A 101 0.78 28.85 0.50
CA LEU A 101 -0.25 27.87 0.87
C LEU A 101 -0.69 27.01 -0.31
N ALA A 102 -0.89 27.64 -1.48
CA ALA A 102 -1.27 26.94 -2.70
C ALA A 102 -0.21 25.92 -3.16
N THR A 103 1.07 26.31 -3.16
CA THR A 103 2.18 25.42 -3.52
C THR A 103 2.37 24.30 -2.49
N SER A 104 2.27 24.60 -1.20
CA SER A 104 2.31 23.58 -0.13
C SER A 104 1.19 22.55 -0.28
N TYR A 105 -0.04 23.00 -0.58
CA TYR A 105 -1.18 22.12 -0.83
C TYR A 105 -0.94 21.21 -2.04
N HIS A 106 -0.50 21.76 -3.17
CA HIS A 106 -0.21 20.97 -4.37
C HIS A 106 0.92 19.95 -4.14
N LEU A 107 2.02 20.38 -3.50
CA LEU A 107 3.15 19.50 -3.19
C LEU A 107 2.81 18.39 -2.21
N SER A 108 1.86 18.61 -1.28
CA SER A 108 1.38 17.57 -0.37
C SER A 108 0.58 16.46 -1.07
N ARG A 109 -0.04 16.77 -2.23
CA ARG A 109 -0.87 15.84 -3.02
C ARG A 109 -0.09 15.14 -4.13
N SER A 110 1.05 15.68 -4.53
CA SER A 110 1.88 15.15 -5.62
C SER A 110 2.66 13.90 -5.19
N SER A 111 2.52 12.83 -5.96
CA SER A 111 3.25 11.58 -5.74
C SER A 111 4.75 11.70 -5.90
N SER A 112 5.49 10.76 -5.30
CA SER A 112 6.92 10.60 -5.51
C SER A 112 7.27 10.05 -6.91
N ASP A 113 6.42 9.19 -7.48
CA ASP A 113 6.64 8.62 -8.82
C ASP A 113 6.36 9.65 -9.94
N PRO A 114 7.37 10.01 -10.76
CA PRO A 114 7.19 10.92 -11.89
C PRO A 114 6.57 10.25 -13.13
N GLY A 115 6.48 8.92 -13.18
CA GLY A 115 6.05 8.15 -14.37
C GLY A 115 4.74 8.64 -14.99
N PRO A 116 3.62 8.73 -14.22
CA PRO A 116 2.35 9.20 -14.74
C PRO A 116 2.39 10.62 -15.30
N ILE A 117 3.11 11.54 -14.65
CA ILE A 117 3.25 12.94 -15.09
C ILE A 117 4.05 13.00 -16.39
N LEU A 118 5.16 12.27 -16.47
CA LEU A 118 5.96 12.19 -17.69
C LEU A 118 5.18 11.58 -18.85
N ASN A 119 4.32 10.60 -18.59
CA ASN A 119 3.44 10.01 -19.62
C ASN A 119 2.37 10.99 -20.10
N ILE A 120 1.78 11.80 -19.21
CA ILE A 120 0.86 12.89 -19.59
C ILE A 120 1.59 13.93 -20.45
N LEU A 121 2.77 14.37 -20.01
CA LEU A 121 3.59 15.32 -20.76
C LEU A 121 3.95 14.75 -22.14
N LYS A 122 4.31 13.47 -22.23
CA LYS A 122 4.58 12.81 -23.52
C LYS A 122 3.37 12.77 -24.43
N ALA A 123 2.21 12.42 -23.88
CA ALA A 123 0.96 12.39 -24.66
C ALA A 123 0.58 13.78 -25.18
N GLN A 124 0.84 14.86 -24.42
CA GLN A 124 0.50 16.22 -24.81
C GLN A 124 1.54 16.91 -25.70
N LEU A 125 2.83 16.61 -25.53
CA LEU A 125 3.93 17.31 -26.22
C LEU A 125 4.47 16.54 -27.44
N TRP A 126 4.42 15.21 -27.44
CA TRP A 126 5.17 14.38 -28.41
C TRP A 126 4.32 13.48 -29.31
N VAL A 127 3.01 13.32 -29.09
CA VAL A 127 2.17 12.44 -29.93
C VAL A 127 1.10 13.26 -30.67
N PRO A 128 1.07 13.27 -32.02
CA PRO A 128 -0.05 13.79 -32.79
C PRO A 128 -1.32 12.99 -32.50
N GLU A 129 -2.45 13.68 -32.30
CA GLU A 129 -3.76 13.13 -31.91
C GLU A 129 -4.22 11.93 -32.78
N GLU A 130 -3.80 11.86 -34.04
CA GLU A 130 -4.14 10.79 -34.99
C GLU A 130 -3.44 9.43 -34.76
N GLU A 131 -2.25 9.38 -34.14
CA GLU A 131 -1.59 8.11 -33.81
C GLU A 131 -2.06 7.51 -32.49
N LEU A 132 -2.58 8.33 -31.57
CA LEU A 132 -3.08 7.87 -30.28
C LEU A 132 -4.33 6.98 -30.47
N ALA A 133 -5.27 7.41 -31.32
CA ALA A 133 -6.49 6.66 -31.63
C ALA A 133 -6.20 5.31 -32.30
N LYS A 134 -5.25 5.25 -33.25
CA LYS A 134 -4.85 4.00 -33.92
C LYS A 134 -4.14 3.02 -32.97
N THR A 135 -3.44 3.53 -31.96
CA THR A 135 -2.75 2.70 -30.97
C THR A 135 -3.69 2.21 -29.87
N GLU A 136 -4.75 2.97 -29.55
CA GLU A 136 -5.79 2.57 -28.59
C GLU A 136 -6.62 1.39 -29.10
N ASP A 137 -7.03 1.39 -30.38
CA ASP A 137 -7.76 0.28 -30.99
C ASP A 137 -6.90 -0.98 -31.20
N ALA A 138 -5.58 -0.82 -31.41
CA ALA A 138 -4.66 -1.94 -31.61
C ALA A 138 -4.13 -2.58 -30.31
N LYS A 139 -4.25 -1.90 -29.16
CA LYS A 139 -3.78 -2.37 -27.84
C LYS A 139 -4.89 -2.85 -26.91
N VAL A 140 -6.11 -3.09 -27.40
CA VAL A 140 -7.09 -3.87 -26.64
C VAL A 140 -6.75 -5.36 -26.78
N GLN A 141 -5.58 -5.75 -26.27
CA GLN A 141 -5.39 -7.13 -25.84
C GLN A 141 -6.07 -7.24 -24.47
N PRO A 142 -6.90 -8.27 -24.24
CA PRO A 142 -7.59 -8.45 -22.95
C PRO A 142 -6.64 -8.68 -21.75
N ASP A 143 -5.33 -8.82 -21.99
CA ASP A 143 -4.30 -9.12 -20.98
C ASP A 143 -3.44 -7.92 -20.52
N ASP A 144 -3.66 -6.70 -21.03
CA ASP A 144 -2.89 -5.52 -20.59
C ASP A 144 -3.43 -4.96 -19.26
N ASP A 145 -2.58 -4.90 -18.23
CA ASP A 145 -2.90 -4.36 -16.90
C ASP A 145 -3.57 -2.96 -17.01
N PRO A 146 -4.81 -2.76 -16.49
CA PRO A 146 -5.50 -1.47 -16.57
C PRO A 146 -4.90 -0.40 -15.64
N LEU A 147 -4.06 -0.78 -14.67
CA LEU A 147 -3.55 0.10 -13.63
C LEU A 147 -2.77 1.32 -14.16
N PRO A 148 -1.85 1.21 -15.14
CA PRO A 148 -1.10 2.37 -15.63
C PRO A 148 -2.00 3.44 -16.25
N LYS A 149 -3.02 3.03 -17.02
CA LYS A 149 -4.02 3.94 -17.62
C LYS A 149 -4.87 4.59 -16.53
N LYS A 150 -5.32 3.80 -15.54
CA LYS A 150 -6.10 4.30 -14.40
C LYS A 150 -5.29 5.30 -13.57
N LEU A 151 -4.02 5.03 -13.30
CA LEU A 151 -3.13 5.93 -12.56
C LEU A 151 -2.90 7.24 -13.33
N GLN A 152 -2.67 7.16 -14.64
CA GLN A 152 -2.55 8.34 -15.51
C GLN A 152 -3.82 9.20 -15.50
N SER A 153 -5.00 8.58 -15.63
CA SER A 153 -6.29 9.30 -15.58
C SER A 153 -6.55 9.94 -14.22
N THR A 154 -6.17 9.26 -13.13
CA THR A 154 -6.29 9.75 -11.76
C THR A 154 -5.39 10.95 -11.52
N VAL A 155 -4.12 10.87 -11.95
CA VAL A 155 -3.16 11.98 -11.84
C VAL A 155 -3.62 13.17 -12.66
N ASN A 156 -4.10 12.97 -13.89
CA ASN A 156 -4.64 14.06 -14.72
C ASN A 156 -5.83 14.76 -14.05
N THR A 157 -6.78 13.99 -13.51
CA THR A 157 -7.94 14.54 -12.79
C THR A 157 -7.51 15.31 -11.54
N ARG A 158 -6.51 14.79 -10.80
CA ARG A 158 -5.94 15.48 -9.64
C ARG A 158 -5.25 16.77 -10.03
N LEU A 159 -4.43 16.80 -11.07
CA LEU A 159 -3.77 18.04 -11.54
C LEU A 159 -4.78 19.12 -11.94
N LYS A 160 -5.86 18.74 -12.64
CA LYS A 160 -6.96 19.67 -12.98
C LYS A 160 -7.65 20.21 -11.73
N SER A 161 -7.95 19.34 -10.77
CA SER A 161 -8.54 19.74 -9.48
C SER A 161 -7.60 20.65 -8.69
N ASP A 162 -6.31 20.32 -8.64
CA ASP A 162 -5.29 21.07 -7.93
C ASP A 162 -5.13 22.47 -8.54
N LEU A 163 -5.14 22.61 -9.87
CA LEU A 163 -5.07 23.91 -10.53
C LEU A 163 -6.23 24.83 -10.08
N LEU A 164 -7.47 24.30 -10.03
CA LEU A 164 -8.62 25.06 -9.59
C LEU A 164 -8.53 25.41 -8.10
N VAL A 165 -8.27 24.43 -7.24
CA VAL A 165 -8.23 24.62 -5.78
C VAL A 165 -7.07 25.52 -5.37
N CYS A 166 -5.88 25.35 -5.96
CA CYS A 166 -4.72 26.20 -5.69
C CYS A 166 -4.97 27.65 -6.11
N THR A 167 -5.66 27.87 -7.24
CA THR A 167 -6.04 29.23 -7.67
C THR A 167 -6.99 29.87 -6.67
N VAL A 168 -8.01 29.14 -6.22
CA VAL A 168 -8.96 29.62 -5.19
C VAL A 168 -8.23 29.91 -3.88
N ILE A 169 -7.38 28.99 -3.41
CA ILE A 169 -6.57 29.17 -2.20
C ILE A 169 -5.70 30.43 -2.31
N ALA A 170 -4.97 30.59 -3.42
CA ALA A 170 -4.08 31.73 -3.62
C ALA A 170 -4.85 33.06 -3.57
N VAL A 171 -5.99 33.16 -4.25
CA VAL A 171 -6.82 34.38 -4.28
C VAL A 171 -7.44 34.68 -2.92
N VAL A 172 -8.01 33.67 -2.25
CA VAL A 172 -8.66 33.85 -0.94
C VAL A 172 -7.64 34.24 0.12
N VAL A 173 -6.52 33.54 0.21
CA VAL A 173 -5.46 33.84 1.18
C VAL A 173 -4.84 35.20 0.90
N PHE A 174 -4.60 35.54 -0.37
CA PHE A 174 -4.13 36.88 -0.75
C PHE A 174 -5.10 37.96 -0.27
N GLY A 175 -6.41 37.81 -0.52
CA GLY A 175 -7.43 38.76 -0.08
C GLY A 175 -7.48 38.92 1.44
N ILE A 176 -7.47 37.81 2.19
CA ILE A 176 -7.48 37.82 3.66
C ILE A 176 -6.19 38.47 4.20
N HIS A 177 -5.02 38.11 3.68
CA HIS A 177 -3.76 38.67 4.16
C HIS A 177 -3.64 40.18 3.82
N CYS A 178 -4.10 40.59 2.64
CA CYS A 178 -4.13 41.99 2.22
C CYS A 178 -5.11 42.84 3.06
N SER A 179 -6.18 42.24 3.60
CA SER A 179 -7.19 42.92 4.42
C SER A 179 -6.76 43.33 5.83
N SER A 180 -5.46 43.21 6.16
CA SER A 180 -4.85 43.54 7.46
C SER A 180 -5.46 42.86 8.69
N ILE A 181 -6.30 41.84 8.51
CA ILE A 181 -6.91 41.06 9.61
C ILE A 181 -5.83 40.44 10.50
N PHE A 182 -4.77 39.87 9.93
CA PHE A 182 -3.68 39.28 10.69
C PHE A 182 -2.97 40.33 11.54
N THR A 183 -2.64 41.50 11.00
CA THR A 183 -1.96 42.56 11.76
C THR A 183 -2.88 43.19 12.81
N ALA A 184 -4.18 43.30 12.55
CA ALA A 184 -5.15 43.86 13.50
C ALA A 184 -5.46 42.94 14.69
N LEU A 185 -5.38 41.61 14.51
CA LEU A 185 -5.65 40.62 15.56
C LEU A 185 -4.40 40.20 16.35
N GLN A 186 -3.20 40.60 15.94
CA GLN A 186 -1.99 40.37 16.75
C GLN A 186 -1.99 41.26 18.00
N PRO A 187 -1.51 40.78 19.16
CA PRO A 187 -0.84 39.49 19.38
C PRO A 187 -1.77 38.32 19.76
N GLU A 188 -3.06 38.57 20.00
CA GLU A 188 -3.99 37.57 20.57
C GLU A 188 -4.31 36.40 19.62
N LEU A 189 -4.14 36.58 18.31
CA LEU A 189 -4.42 35.54 17.31
C LEU A 189 -3.55 34.27 17.50
N ASN A 190 -2.25 34.45 17.75
CA ASN A 190 -1.29 33.34 17.86
C ASN A 190 -1.62 32.38 19.02
N PRO A 191 -1.78 32.82 20.28
CA PRO A 191 -2.10 31.92 21.40
C PRO A 191 -3.49 31.30 21.27
N VAL A 192 -4.48 32.02 20.73
CA VAL A 192 -5.84 31.50 20.52
C VAL A 192 -5.82 30.39 19.47
N MET A 193 -5.25 30.64 18.28
CA MET A 193 -5.17 29.64 17.22
C MET A 193 -4.29 28.46 17.62
N GLY A 194 -3.20 28.70 18.35
CA GLY A 194 -2.35 27.65 18.91
C GLY A 194 -3.11 26.75 19.88
N SER A 195 -3.88 27.34 20.80
CA SER A 195 -4.72 26.58 21.76
C SER A 195 -5.80 25.76 21.06
N VAL A 196 -6.44 26.32 20.03
CA VAL A 196 -7.42 25.60 19.20
C VAL A 196 -6.77 24.42 18.47
N ALA A 197 -5.58 24.63 17.86
CA ALA A 197 -4.84 23.57 17.18
C ALA A 197 -4.46 22.43 18.14
N VAL A 198 -3.98 22.76 19.35
CA VAL A 198 -3.66 21.76 20.38
C VAL A 198 -4.91 21.01 20.84
N ALA A 199 -6.00 21.71 21.17
CA ALA A 199 -7.23 21.07 21.64
C ALA A 199 -7.83 20.14 20.57
N LEU A 200 -7.88 20.61 19.32
CA LEU A 200 -8.38 19.83 18.20
C LEU A 200 -7.46 18.63 17.91
N GLY A 201 -6.14 18.82 17.93
CA GLY A 201 -5.17 17.75 17.73
C GLY A 201 -5.23 16.67 18.81
N VAL A 202 -5.36 17.04 20.09
CA VAL A 202 -5.57 16.06 21.18
C VAL A 202 -6.87 15.29 21.00
N LEU A 203 -7.96 15.95 20.59
CA LEU A 203 -9.22 15.28 20.32
C LEU A 203 -9.10 14.28 19.16
N LEU A 204 -8.57 14.73 18.01
CA LEU A 204 -8.54 13.97 16.77
C LEU A 204 -7.46 12.90 16.74
N HIS A 205 -6.27 13.18 17.27
CA HIS A 205 -5.09 12.32 17.10
C HIS A 205 -4.68 11.60 18.37
N TYR A 206 -5.31 11.89 19.52
CA TYR A 206 -5.09 11.12 20.74
C TYR A 206 -6.38 10.47 21.25
N VAL A 207 -7.46 11.22 21.48
CA VAL A 207 -8.68 10.70 22.10
C VAL A 207 -9.48 9.78 21.15
N ILE A 208 -9.87 10.26 19.97
CA ILE A 208 -10.69 9.49 19.03
C ILE A 208 -10.03 8.17 18.61
N PRO A 209 -8.74 8.13 18.23
CA PRO A 209 -8.09 6.88 17.83
C PRO A 209 -8.05 5.89 18.98
N GLN A 210 -7.78 6.33 20.21
CA GLN A 210 -7.80 5.46 21.39
C GLN A 210 -9.19 4.87 21.67
N LEU A 211 -10.26 5.66 21.51
CA LEU A 211 -11.65 5.19 21.67
C LEU A 211 -12.07 4.16 20.62
N ARG A 212 -11.42 4.16 19.45
CA ARG A 212 -11.67 3.23 18.33
C ARG A 212 -10.82 1.96 18.37
N LYS A 213 -9.67 1.98 19.05
CA LYS A 213 -8.82 0.79 19.21
C LYS A 213 -9.62 -0.36 19.83
N GLN A 214 -9.27 -1.58 19.47
CA GLN A 214 -9.88 -2.80 20.02
C GLN A 214 -9.82 -2.82 21.56
N LEU A 215 -8.68 -2.39 22.12
CA LEU A 215 -8.43 -2.30 23.56
C LEU A 215 -7.99 -0.86 23.92
N PRO A 216 -8.94 0.07 24.17
CA PRO A 216 -8.61 1.46 24.45
C PRO A 216 -7.70 1.61 25.68
N TRP A 217 -6.61 2.38 25.53
CA TRP A 217 -5.53 2.56 26.52
C TRP A 217 -4.93 1.25 27.08
N LEU A 218 -5.22 0.10 26.45
CA LEU A 218 -4.94 -1.23 26.98
C LEU A 218 -5.55 -1.47 28.38
N CYS A 219 -6.59 -0.71 28.75
CA CYS A 219 -7.27 -0.82 30.04
C CYS A 219 -8.73 -1.25 29.88
N LEU A 220 -9.36 -0.86 28.78
CA LEU A 220 -10.73 -1.25 28.45
C LEU A 220 -10.73 -2.54 27.63
N ALA A 221 -11.62 -3.47 27.97
CA ALA A 221 -11.70 -4.79 27.33
C ALA A 221 -12.46 -4.77 25.98
N ARG A 222 -13.08 -3.64 25.61
CA ARG A 222 -13.86 -3.48 24.38
C ARG A 222 -13.74 -2.07 23.82
N PRO A 223 -13.87 -1.89 22.49
CA PRO A 223 -13.90 -0.56 21.87
C PRO A 223 -15.14 0.22 22.33
N VAL A 224 -14.94 1.53 22.52
CA VAL A 224 -16.02 2.47 22.90
C VAL A 224 -16.80 2.88 21.66
N LEU A 225 -16.10 3.26 20.59
CA LEU A 225 -16.68 3.58 19.29
C LEU A 225 -16.70 2.32 18.42
N ARG A 226 -17.82 1.61 18.43
CA ARG A 226 -17.98 0.33 17.72
C ARG A 226 -18.46 0.52 16.29
N HIS A 227 -17.98 -0.32 15.39
CA HIS A 227 -18.59 -0.49 14.07
C HIS A 227 -19.88 -1.32 14.18
N SER A 228 -20.87 -0.99 13.34
CA SER A 228 -22.21 -1.57 13.40
C SER A 228 -22.28 -3.07 13.05
N HIS A 229 -21.25 -3.62 12.40
CA HIS A 229 -21.22 -5.00 11.91
C HIS A 229 -19.97 -5.72 12.45
N GLN A 230 -20.05 -6.22 13.67
CA GLN A 230 -19.16 -7.26 14.19
C GLN A 230 -19.94 -8.58 14.20
N SER A 231 -20.37 -9.06 13.02
CA SER A 231 -20.89 -10.42 12.92
C SER A 231 -19.74 -11.40 13.00
N HIS A 232 -19.94 -12.53 13.68
CA HIS A 232 -19.01 -13.67 13.64
C HIS A 232 -18.94 -14.33 12.25
N PHE A 233 -19.84 -13.95 11.34
CA PHE A 233 -19.96 -14.49 9.99
C PHE A 233 -19.46 -13.49 8.95
N GLU A 234 -19.09 -14.04 7.80
CA GLU A 234 -18.62 -13.30 6.64
C GLU A 234 -19.67 -12.27 6.17
N PRO A 235 -19.30 -10.99 6.06
CA PRO A 235 -20.23 -9.93 5.72
C PRO A 235 -20.60 -9.95 4.23
N HIS A 236 -21.89 -9.99 3.92
CA HIS A 236 -22.39 -9.94 2.53
C HIS A 236 -22.50 -8.51 1.96
N HIS A 237 -22.20 -7.48 2.76
CA HIS A 237 -22.35 -6.08 2.37
C HIS A 237 -21.11 -5.25 2.77
N PRO A 238 -20.77 -4.21 1.99
CA PRO A 238 -19.63 -3.34 2.31
C PRO A 238 -19.87 -2.59 3.63
N PRO A 239 -18.79 -2.25 4.38
CA PRO A 239 -18.89 -1.60 5.68
C PRO A 239 -19.49 -0.20 5.57
N THR A 240 -20.63 0.03 6.26
CA THR A 240 -21.31 1.34 6.29
C THR A 240 -20.48 2.39 7.02
N VAL A 241 -20.47 3.63 6.49
CA VAL A 241 -19.78 4.76 7.13
C VAL A 241 -20.57 5.27 8.33
N MET A 242 -19.98 5.18 9.52
CA MET A 242 -20.59 5.57 10.79
C MET A 242 -20.62 7.09 10.98
N TRP A 243 -21.50 7.59 11.85
CA TRP A 243 -21.63 9.03 12.12
C TRP A 243 -20.33 9.65 12.68
N PHE A 244 -19.62 8.93 13.54
CA PHE A 244 -18.36 9.41 14.14
C PHE A 244 -17.22 9.44 13.13
N GLU A 245 -17.22 8.58 12.11
CA GLU A 245 -16.26 8.63 11.00
C GLU A 245 -16.47 9.88 10.15
N LYS A 246 -17.74 10.22 9.87
CA LYS A 246 -18.08 11.46 9.16
C LYS A 246 -17.63 12.69 9.95
N LEU A 247 -17.91 12.72 11.26
CA LEU A 247 -17.49 13.82 12.13
C LEU A 247 -15.97 13.94 12.18
N TYR A 248 -15.25 12.82 12.31
CA TYR A 248 -13.79 12.78 12.32
C TYR A 248 -13.21 13.38 11.04
N VAL A 249 -13.68 12.96 9.86
CA VAL A 249 -13.21 13.49 8.57
C VAL A 249 -13.46 15.00 8.45
N TRP A 250 -14.65 15.48 8.83
CA TRP A 250 -14.95 16.91 8.82
C TRP A 250 -14.04 17.72 9.74
N LEU A 251 -13.78 17.23 10.95
CA LEU A 251 -12.89 17.90 11.89
C LEU A 251 -11.43 17.88 11.41
N CYS A 252 -10.94 16.77 10.85
CA CYS A 252 -9.61 16.71 10.23
C CYS A 252 -9.49 17.66 9.03
N MET A 253 -10.56 17.82 8.25
CA MET A 253 -10.60 18.80 7.16
C MET A 253 -10.48 20.23 7.70
N VAL A 254 -11.21 20.57 8.77
CA VAL A 254 -11.12 21.88 9.43
C VAL A 254 -9.71 22.11 10.01
N GLU A 255 -9.14 21.11 10.66
CA GLU A 255 -7.79 21.16 11.24
C GLU A 255 -6.73 21.50 10.19
N SER A 256 -6.67 20.70 9.12
CA SER A 256 -5.65 20.79 8.09
C SER A 256 -5.87 21.96 7.12
N THR A 257 -7.12 22.32 6.82
CA THR A 257 -7.44 23.33 5.79
C THR A 257 -7.62 24.73 6.36
N ILE A 258 -7.99 24.87 7.63
CA ILE A 258 -8.28 26.16 8.25
C ILE A 258 -7.33 26.44 9.41
N VAL A 259 -7.29 25.57 10.42
CA VAL A 259 -6.60 25.86 11.69
C VAL A 259 -5.08 26.02 11.50
N TYR A 260 -4.40 25.02 10.94
CA TYR A 260 -2.95 25.12 10.72
C TYR A 260 -2.56 26.21 9.71
N PRO A 261 -3.23 26.36 8.55
CA PRO A 261 -2.92 27.44 7.62
C PRO A 261 -3.04 28.82 8.25
N VAL A 262 -4.10 29.10 9.01
CA VAL A 262 -4.27 30.40 9.69
C VAL A 262 -3.19 30.60 10.75
N LEU A 263 -2.87 29.56 11.54
CA LEU A 263 -1.81 29.62 12.55
C LEU A 263 -0.45 29.94 11.93
N ILE A 264 -0.04 29.23 10.88
CA ILE A 264 1.26 29.44 10.23
C ILE A 264 1.29 30.79 9.52
N LEU A 265 0.21 31.22 8.86
CA LEU A 265 0.12 32.55 8.26
C LEU A 265 0.24 33.66 9.31
N ALA A 266 -0.41 33.52 10.46
CA ALA A 266 -0.32 34.49 11.55
C ALA A 266 1.13 34.65 12.07
N HIS A 267 1.85 33.54 12.22
CA HIS A 267 3.27 33.54 12.58
C HIS A 267 4.19 34.05 11.46
N LEU A 268 3.89 33.77 10.19
CA LEU A 268 4.61 34.36 9.05
C LEU A 268 4.49 35.89 9.05
N THR A 269 3.31 36.43 9.36
CA THR A 269 3.12 37.88 9.46
C THR A 269 3.87 38.49 10.64
N SER A 270 3.90 37.85 11.82
CA SER A 270 4.61 38.39 13.00
C SER A 270 6.13 38.27 12.86
N ASP A 271 6.62 37.08 12.53
CA ASP A 271 8.04 36.72 12.64
C ASP A 271 8.87 37.25 11.47
N SER A 272 8.24 37.52 10.33
CA SER A 272 8.95 37.97 9.11
C SER A 272 9.76 39.24 9.31
N SER A 273 9.22 40.20 10.06
CA SER A 273 9.88 41.48 10.32
C SER A 273 11.13 41.32 11.20
N GLU A 274 11.06 40.45 12.20
CA GLU A 274 12.15 40.17 13.16
C GLU A 274 13.28 39.36 12.51
N ILE A 275 12.93 38.32 11.73
CA ILE A 275 13.91 37.52 10.98
C ILE A 275 14.65 38.42 9.97
N SER A 276 13.93 39.30 9.29
CA SER A 276 14.52 40.24 8.32
C SER A 276 15.46 41.25 8.96
N SER A 277 15.18 41.75 10.17
CA SER A 277 16.10 42.65 10.87
C SER A 277 17.36 41.96 11.37
N ASN A 278 17.28 40.68 11.74
CA ASN A 278 18.39 39.95 12.36
C ASN A 278 19.41 39.42 11.34
N ILE A 279 18.96 38.91 10.18
CA ILE A 279 19.82 38.19 9.22
C ILE A 279 19.83 38.87 7.83
N GLY A 280 19.02 39.92 7.65
CA GLY A 280 18.86 40.63 6.39
C GLY A 280 17.83 39.99 5.45
N PRO A 281 17.28 40.77 4.49
CA PRO A 281 16.09 40.37 3.73
C PRO A 281 16.32 39.16 2.81
N GLY A 282 17.52 38.99 2.25
CA GLY A 282 17.84 37.86 1.38
C GLY A 282 17.81 36.52 2.13
N LEU A 283 18.57 36.42 3.23
CA LEU A 283 18.59 35.18 4.03
C LEU A 283 17.26 34.96 4.76
N ALA A 284 16.59 36.03 5.21
CA ALA A 284 15.27 35.93 5.81
C ALA A 284 14.22 35.36 4.84
N ALA A 285 14.21 35.80 3.58
CA ALA A 285 13.31 35.26 2.56
C ALA A 285 13.49 33.74 2.38
N LEU A 286 14.74 33.25 2.40
CA LEU A 286 15.03 31.83 2.30
C LEU A 286 14.55 31.06 3.53
N VAL A 287 14.87 31.54 4.74
CA VAL A 287 14.48 30.88 6.01
C VAL A 287 12.96 30.80 6.13
N ILE A 288 12.26 31.91 5.90
CA ILE A 288 10.80 31.98 5.98
C ILE A 288 10.15 31.05 4.94
N THR A 289 10.71 30.99 3.72
CA THR A 289 10.22 30.09 2.68
C THR A 289 10.40 28.62 3.02
N VAL A 290 11.58 28.22 3.50
CA VAL A 290 11.83 26.81 3.87
C VAL A 290 11.01 26.41 5.09
N CYS A 291 10.99 27.24 6.15
CA CYS A 291 10.22 26.96 7.36
C CYS A 291 8.72 26.95 7.10
N GLY A 292 8.20 27.94 6.37
CA GLY A 292 6.78 28.02 6.00
C GLY A 292 6.34 26.87 5.10
N LEU A 293 7.16 26.51 4.11
CA LEU A 293 6.88 25.38 3.21
C LEU A 293 6.85 24.06 3.98
N LYS A 294 7.84 23.79 4.84
CA LYS A 294 7.86 22.59 5.69
C LYS A 294 6.62 22.55 6.59
N ALA A 295 6.33 23.64 7.30
CA ALA A 295 5.24 23.67 8.27
C ALA A 295 3.87 23.40 7.60
N LEU A 296 3.59 24.08 6.48
CA LEU A 296 2.33 23.91 5.76
C LEU A 296 2.22 22.57 5.03
N ARG A 297 3.29 22.12 4.36
CA ARG A 297 3.30 20.82 3.67
C ARG A 297 3.13 19.68 4.67
N SER A 298 3.81 19.73 5.83
CA SER A 298 3.63 18.76 6.91
C SER A 298 2.23 18.81 7.53
N ALA A 299 1.61 19.98 7.65
CA ALA A 299 0.22 20.09 8.13
C ALA A 299 -0.80 19.42 7.20
N PHE A 300 -0.54 19.43 5.89
CA PHE A 300 -1.39 18.73 4.91
C PHE A 300 -1.09 17.23 4.82
N SER A 301 0.18 16.81 4.84
CA SER A 301 0.56 15.40 4.68
C SER A 301 0.47 14.60 5.98
N GLN A 302 0.82 15.19 7.12
CA GLN A 302 0.94 14.53 8.42
C GLN A 302 0.36 15.40 9.56
N PRO A 303 -0.96 15.71 9.53
CA PRO A 303 -1.60 16.55 10.55
C PRO A 303 -1.48 15.96 11.96
N HIS A 304 -1.43 14.63 12.07
CA HIS A 304 -1.44 13.92 13.35
C HIS A 304 -0.21 14.16 14.23
N ASP A 305 0.90 14.61 13.68
CA ASP A 305 2.11 14.93 14.46
C ASP A 305 2.23 16.42 14.81
N GLN A 306 1.55 17.29 14.07
CA GLN A 306 1.75 18.73 14.17
C GLN A 306 1.34 19.31 15.52
N PHE A 307 0.31 18.75 16.17
CA PHE A 307 -0.12 19.23 17.49
C PHE A 307 0.94 18.97 18.56
N LEU A 308 1.67 17.84 18.48
CA LEU A 308 2.77 17.55 19.39
C LEU A 308 3.96 18.46 19.11
N VAL A 309 4.28 18.71 17.83
CA VAL A 309 5.33 19.66 17.45
C VAL A 309 5.03 21.05 18.03
N LEU A 310 3.78 21.51 17.90
CA LEU A 310 3.34 22.79 18.44
C LEU A 310 3.47 22.86 19.97
N ILE A 311 2.98 21.84 20.69
CA ILE A 311 3.09 21.78 22.17
C ILE A 311 4.55 21.87 22.61
N PHE A 312 5.42 21.02 22.03
CA PHE A 312 6.82 20.99 22.43
C PHE A 312 7.57 22.25 22.01
N ALA A 313 7.22 22.88 20.88
CA ALA A 313 7.85 24.13 20.47
C ALA A 313 7.54 25.25 21.46
N VAL A 314 6.28 25.36 21.90
CA VAL A 314 5.87 26.34 22.93
C VAL A 314 6.51 26.02 24.28
N LEU A 315 6.47 24.76 24.74
CA LEU A 315 7.05 24.40 26.04
C LEU A 315 8.56 24.65 26.08
N ILE A 316 9.31 24.23 25.05
CA ILE A 316 10.76 24.37 25.02
C ILE A 316 11.17 25.83 24.85
N PHE A 317 10.60 26.54 23.88
CA PHE A 317 11.12 27.85 23.47
C PHE A 317 10.38 29.03 24.07
N GLN A 318 9.14 28.88 24.56
CA GLN A 318 8.41 29.99 25.19
C GLN A 318 8.33 29.85 26.71
N VAL A 319 8.38 28.63 27.26
CA VAL A 319 8.26 28.38 28.71
C VAL A 319 9.62 28.08 29.34
N ASP A 320 10.30 27.01 28.92
CA ASP A 320 11.49 26.49 29.62
C ASP A 320 12.77 27.25 29.25
N PHE A 321 12.97 27.56 27.97
CA PHE A 321 14.20 28.17 27.43
C PHE A 321 13.93 29.38 26.52
N PRO A 322 13.27 30.45 27.02
CA PRO A 322 12.96 31.63 26.21
C PRO A 322 14.18 32.34 25.63
N HIS A 323 15.35 32.23 26.29
CA HIS A 323 16.58 32.86 25.81
C HIS A 323 17.19 32.19 24.56
N HIS A 324 16.77 30.97 24.22
CA HIS A 324 17.25 30.25 23.04
C HIS A 324 16.29 30.34 21.84
N SER A 325 15.09 30.91 22.03
CA SER A 325 14.13 31.15 20.96
C SER A 325 14.66 32.24 20.03
N SER A 326 14.58 31.98 18.72
CA SER A 326 14.84 32.99 17.69
C SER A 326 13.53 33.58 17.20
N THR A 327 12.67 32.73 16.66
CA THR A 327 11.29 33.05 16.22
C THR A 327 10.51 31.75 16.18
N PHE A 328 9.19 31.82 16.33
CA PHE A 328 8.35 30.63 16.41
C PHE A 328 8.49 29.75 15.15
N LEU A 329 8.61 30.32 13.95
CA LEU A 329 8.80 29.53 12.71
C LEU A 329 10.05 28.66 12.73
N VAL A 330 11.17 29.19 13.22
CA VAL A 330 12.44 28.45 13.30
C VAL A 330 12.35 27.42 14.43
N ASP A 331 11.77 27.79 15.56
CA ASP A 331 11.58 26.93 16.71
C ASP A 331 10.67 25.73 16.37
N TYR A 332 9.57 25.97 15.64
CA TYR A 332 8.68 24.94 15.11
C TYR A 332 9.42 24.01 14.14
N PHE A 333 10.24 24.56 13.23
CA PHE A 333 11.02 23.78 12.29
C PHE A 333 12.00 22.84 12.99
N ILE A 334 12.75 23.34 13.98
CA ILE A 334 13.72 22.56 14.76
C ILE A 334 13.01 21.51 15.61
N THR A 335 11.93 21.91 16.28
CA THR A 335 11.12 20.99 17.11
C THR A 335 10.54 19.86 16.27
N ALA A 336 10.09 20.13 15.04
CA ALA A 336 9.56 19.10 14.15
C ALA A 336 10.59 18.00 13.85
N ILE A 337 11.85 18.39 13.60
CA ILE A 337 12.95 17.44 13.35
C ILE A 337 13.30 16.69 14.64
N ALA A 338 13.45 17.43 15.74
CA ALA A 338 13.79 16.85 17.04
C ALA A 338 12.75 15.81 17.48
N LEU A 339 11.46 16.15 17.44
CA LEU A 339 10.38 15.28 17.86
C LEU A 339 10.30 14.01 17.00
N ASN A 340 10.49 14.11 15.69
CA ASN A 340 10.51 12.94 14.80
C ASN A 340 11.64 11.97 15.19
N LYS A 341 12.86 12.49 15.41
CA LYS A 341 14.02 11.68 15.83
C LYS A 341 13.89 11.14 17.25
N THR A 342 13.32 11.91 18.17
CA THR A 342 13.01 11.44 19.54
C THR A 342 11.95 10.35 19.50
N TYR A 343 10.94 10.45 18.65
CA TYR A 343 9.93 9.41 18.51
C TYR A 343 10.53 8.09 17.99
N GLU A 344 11.35 8.15 16.93
CA GLU A 344 12.09 6.97 16.45
C GLU A 344 12.97 6.36 17.55
N PHE A 345 13.62 7.20 18.34
CA PHE A 345 14.42 6.77 19.48
C PHE A 345 13.58 6.03 20.52
N LEU A 346 12.43 6.59 20.92
CA LEU A 346 11.53 5.98 21.88
C LEU A 346 11.00 4.63 21.39
N LEU A 347 10.65 4.51 20.10
CA LEU A 347 10.25 3.22 19.52
C LEU A 347 11.38 2.19 19.57
N LYS A 348 12.62 2.59 19.28
CA LYS A 348 13.78 1.70 19.37
C LYS A 348 14.04 1.24 20.80
N VAL A 349 13.96 2.15 21.77
CA VAL A 349 14.10 1.80 23.20
C VAL A 349 12.97 0.87 23.63
N GLN A 350 11.72 1.17 23.24
CA GLN A 350 10.57 0.30 23.54
C GLN A 350 10.78 -1.10 22.97
N PHE A 351 11.24 -1.22 21.73
CA PHE A 351 11.53 -2.51 21.10
C PHE A 351 12.64 -3.27 21.85
N VAL A 352 13.77 -2.61 22.16
CA VAL A 352 14.89 -3.21 22.91
C VAL A 352 14.44 -3.69 24.28
N VAL A 353 13.69 -2.87 25.01
CA VAL A 353 13.18 -3.21 26.35
C VAL A 353 12.21 -4.38 26.27
N THR A 354 11.30 -4.38 25.28
CA THR A 354 10.33 -5.47 25.07
C THR A 354 11.02 -6.78 24.70
N TYR A 355 12.02 -6.72 23.83
CA TYR A 355 12.78 -7.89 23.38
C TYR A 355 13.63 -8.52 24.50
N ILE A 356 14.20 -7.70 25.40
CA ILE A 356 15.02 -8.18 26.54
C ILE A 356 14.14 -8.54 27.75
N ALA A 357 12.82 -8.42 27.69
CA ALA A 357 11.94 -8.67 28.84
C ALA A 357 12.00 -10.15 29.31
N PRO A 358 12.33 -10.43 30.59
CA PRO A 358 12.58 -11.79 31.07
C PRO A 358 11.34 -12.71 31.09
N TRP A 359 10.13 -12.14 31.10
CA TRP A 359 8.87 -12.90 31.03
C TRP A 359 8.37 -13.17 29.61
N GLN A 360 8.95 -12.52 28.57
CA GLN A 360 8.61 -12.77 27.16
C GLN A 360 9.51 -13.86 26.53
N ILE A 361 10.61 -14.21 27.19
CA ILE A 361 11.56 -15.20 26.67
C ILE A 361 11.04 -16.59 26.99
N THR A 362 10.71 -17.35 25.94
CA THR A 362 10.65 -18.80 26.07
C THR A 362 12.06 -19.27 26.42
N TRP A 363 12.28 -19.75 27.64
CA TRP A 363 13.56 -20.27 28.15
C TRP A 363 13.99 -21.58 27.45
N GLY A 364 13.87 -21.64 26.13
CA GLY A 364 14.13 -22.82 25.31
C GLY A 364 15.63 -23.11 25.12
N SER A 365 16.53 -22.21 25.53
CA SER A 365 17.97 -22.40 25.43
C SER A 365 18.73 -21.77 26.60
N ALA A 366 19.69 -22.52 27.15
CA ALA A 366 20.57 -22.05 28.23
C ALA A 366 21.39 -20.81 27.85
N PHE A 367 21.65 -20.58 26.55
CA PHE A 367 22.37 -19.41 26.08
C PHE A 367 21.61 -18.11 26.38
N HIS A 368 20.28 -18.08 26.18
CA HIS A 368 19.47 -16.89 26.48
C HIS A 368 19.44 -16.56 27.97
N ALA A 369 19.45 -17.60 28.82
CA ALA A 369 19.53 -17.45 30.27
C ALA A 369 20.83 -16.78 30.74
N PHE A 370 21.96 -17.06 30.09
CA PHE A 370 23.25 -16.44 30.42
C PHE A 370 23.46 -15.09 29.75
N ALA A 371 23.09 -14.92 28.48
CA ALA A 371 23.35 -13.70 27.71
C ALA A 371 22.64 -12.46 28.29
N GLN A 372 21.50 -12.66 28.96
CA GLN A 372 20.65 -11.57 29.43
C GLN A 372 21.22 -10.81 30.65
N PRO A 373 21.72 -11.45 31.72
CA PRO A 373 22.50 -10.75 32.75
C PRO A 373 23.71 -10.00 32.19
N PHE A 374 24.41 -10.56 31.19
CA PHE A 374 25.55 -9.91 30.55
C PHE A 374 25.16 -8.70 29.68
N SER A 375 23.89 -8.57 29.27
CA SER A 375 23.42 -7.38 28.56
C SER A 375 23.28 -6.14 29.46
N VAL A 376 23.09 -6.32 30.77
CA VAL A 376 22.87 -5.21 31.72
C VAL A 376 24.08 -4.26 31.79
N PRO A 377 25.35 -4.73 31.91
CA PRO A 377 26.52 -3.87 31.79
C PRO A 377 26.62 -3.12 30.46
N HIS A 378 26.05 -3.67 29.38
CA HIS A 378 26.06 -3.08 28.04
C HIS A 378 24.86 -2.17 27.74
N SER A 379 23.91 -2.02 28.68
CA SER A 379 22.71 -1.20 28.52
C SER A 379 23.02 0.26 28.10
N ALA A 380 24.05 0.87 28.68
CA ALA A 380 24.49 2.21 28.30
C ALA A 380 24.98 2.28 26.84
N MET A 381 25.71 1.26 26.39
CA MET A 381 26.16 1.15 25.00
C MET A 381 24.98 0.94 24.05
N THR A 382 24.01 0.08 24.41
CA THR A 382 22.80 -0.15 23.61
C THR A 382 21.93 1.11 23.52
N PHE A 383 21.80 1.88 24.60
CA PHE A 383 21.08 3.15 24.59
C PHE A 383 21.77 4.20 23.70
N LEU A 384 23.09 4.32 23.80
CA LEU A 384 23.88 5.19 22.92
C LEU A 384 23.76 4.76 21.45
N GLN A 385 23.81 3.47 21.17
CA GLN A 385 23.61 2.93 19.82
C GLN A 385 22.19 3.21 19.32
N ALA A 386 21.17 3.05 20.15
CA ALA A 386 19.80 3.40 19.79
C ALA A 386 19.65 4.89 19.49
N ALA A 387 20.32 5.76 20.25
CA ALA A 387 20.33 7.21 20.01
C ALA A 387 21.02 7.56 18.69
N LEU A 388 22.23 7.06 18.45
CA LEU A 388 22.96 7.28 17.19
C LEU A 388 22.19 6.71 15.99
N SER A 389 21.60 5.52 16.16
CA SER A 389 20.75 4.87 15.18
C SER A 389 19.50 5.69 14.87
N ALA A 390 18.87 6.34 15.86
CA ALA A 390 17.71 7.21 15.65
C ALA A 390 18.08 8.51 14.91
N ILE A 391 19.21 9.13 15.23
CA ILE A 391 19.69 10.34 14.53
C ILE A 391 19.80 10.07 13.02
N VAL A 392 20.39 8.95 12.64
CA VAL A 392 20.59 8.56 11.23
C VAL A 392 19.49 7.62 10.71
N SER A 393 18.39 7.44 11.44
CA SER A 393 17.28 6.52 11.09
C SER A 393 17.71 5.13 10.60
N ALA A 394 18.83 4.60 11.12
CA ALA A 394 19.32 3.26 10.81
C ALA A 394 18.53 2.20 11.61
N PRO A 395 18.30 0.98 11.13
CA PRO A 395 17.65 -0.06 11.93
C PRO A 395 18.62 -0.67 12.96
N LEU A 396 18.08 -1.23 14.04
CA LEU A 396 18.82 -1.99 15.04
C LEU A 396 18.65 -3.49 14.77
N ASN A 397 19.77 -4.22 14.77
CA ASN A 397 19.76 -5.67 14.59
C ASN A 397 20.26 -6.35 15.88
N PRO A 398 19.56 -7.37 16.41
CA PRO A 398 20.07 -8.18 17.50
C PRO A 398 21.26 -9.01 17.00
N PHE A 399 22.41 -8.87 17.66
CA PHE A 399 23.61 -9.60 17.29
C PHE A 399 23.43 -11.08 17.63
N LEU A 400 23.44 -11.96 16.62
CA LEU A 400 23.24 -13.40 16.76
C LEU A 400 21.96 -13.79 17.52
N GLY A 401 20.90 -12.98 17.43
CA GLY A 401 19.66 -13.21 18.19
C GLY A 401 19.79 -13.03 19.71
N SER A 402 20.90 -12.45 20.19
CA SER A 402 21.16 -12.18 21.59
C SER A 402 20.55 -10.85 22.07
N ALA A 403 20.72 -10.55 23.36
CA ALA A 403 20.28 -9.30 24.00
C ALA A 403 21.18 -8.08 23.69
N ILE A 404 22.22 -8.24 22.85
CA ILE A 404 23.10 -7.15 22.41
C ILE A 404 22.66 -6.69 21.02
N PHE A 405 22.39 -5.39 20.86
CA PHE A 405 22.00 -4.80 19.57
C PHE A 405 23.19 -4.13 18.89
N ILE A 406 23.19 -4.10 17.57
CA ILE A 406 24.14 -3.37 16.74
C ILE A 406 23.35 -2.55 15.71
N SER A 407 23.79 -1.32 15.46
CA SER A 407 23.21 -0.50 14.39
C SER A 407 23.59 -1.09 13.03
N SER A 408 22.58 -1.31 12.19
CA SER A 408 22.78 -1.64 10.79
C SER A 408 23.15 -0.39 9.97
N TYR A 409 23.35 -0.56 8.67
CA TYR A 409 23.49 0.54 7.74
C TYR A 409 22.18 1.28 7.52
N VAL A 410 22.28 2.55 7.10
CA VAL A 410 21.12 3.39 6.79
C VAL A 410 20.41 2.89 5.54
N ARG A 411 19.07 2.87 5.57
CA ARG A 411 18.26 2.42 4.45
C ARG A 411 17.05 3.35 4.28
N PRO A 412 16.58 3.58 3.04
CA PRO A 412 15.35 4.33 2.80
C PRO A 412 14.13 3.58 3.37
N ILE A 413 13.01 4.28 3.50
CA ILE A 413 11.75 3.71 4.01
C ILE A 413 11.35 2.50 3.16
N LYS A 414 11.36 2.63 1.83
CA LYS A 414 11.21 1.46 0.94
C LYS A 414 12.53 0.68 0.86
N PHE A 415 12.73 -0.26 1.78
CA PHE A 415 13.97 -1.04 1.86
C PHE A 415 13.95 -2.38 1.10
N TRP A 416 12.79 -2.84 0.65
CA TRP A 416 12.73 -4.07 -0.11
C TRP A 416 12.90 -3.81 -1.61
N GLU A 417 14.10 -4.05 -2.10
CA GLU A 417 14.50 -3.73 -3.48
C GLU A 417 14.05 -4.78 -4.50
N ARG A 418 13.79 -6.02 -4.07
CA ARG A 418 13.40 -7.11 -4.98
C ARG A 418 11.89 -7.23 -5.07
N ASP A 419 11.38 -6.75 -6.20
CA ASP A 419 10.00 -6.98 -6.63
C ASP A 419 9.92 -8.42 -7.15
N TYR A 420 9.44 -9.33 -6.30
CA TYR A 420 9.09 -10.67 -6.72
C TYR A 420 7.78 -10.58 -7.50
N ASN A 421 7.88 -10.35 -8.80
CA ASN A 421 6.72 -10.40 -9.68
C ASN A 421 6.27 -11.85 -9.79
N THR A 422 5.28 -12.23 -9.01
CA THR A 422 4.52 -13.46 -9.25
C THR A 422 3.71 -13.23 -10.51
N ARG A 423 4.22 -13.69 -11.66
CA ARG A 423 3.40 -13.74 -12.86
C ARG A 423 2.48 -14.94 -12.73
N ARG A 424 1.17 -14.71 -12.88
CA ARG A 424 0.20 -15.77 -13.14
C ARG A 424 0.78 -16.68 -14.21
N VAL A 425 0.82 -17.98 -13.93
CA VAL A 425 1.17 -18.96 -14.96
C VAL A 425 0.01 -18.98 -15.95
N ASP A 426 0.26 -18.50 -17.17
CA ASP A 426 -0.76 -18.51 -18.21
C ASP A 426 -1.02 -19.95 -18.65
N HIS A 427 -2.25 -20.38 -18.42
CA HIS A 427 -2.76 -21.71 -18.72
C HIS A 427 -3.62 -21.72 -19.99
N SER A 428 -3.67 -20.62 -20.74
CA SER A 428 -4.42 -20.50 -21.99
C SER A 428 -4.06 -21.57 -23.04
N ASN A 429 -2.80 -22.03 -23.03
CA ASN A 429 -2.26 -23.02 -23.97
C ASN A 429 -2.02 -24.40 -23.34
N THR A 430 -2.46 -24.64 -22.11
CA THR A 430 -2.31 -25.93 -21.43
C THR A 430 -3.62 -26.71 -21.48
N ARG A 431 -3.52 -28.01 -21.82
CA ARG A 431 -4.67 -28.92 -21.93
C ARG A 431 -5.41 -29.01 -20.59
N LEU A 432 -6.74 -28.95 -20.61
CA LEU A 432 -7.60 -29.10 -19.43
C LEU A 432 -7.35 -30.43 -18.69
N CYS A 433 -7.10 -31.53 -19.41
CA CYS A 433 -6.71 -32.82 -18.84
C CYS A 433 -5.41 -32.72 -18.03
N SER A 434 -4.44 -31.93 -18.50
CA SER A 434 -3.17 -31.73 -17.77
C SER A 434 -3.34 -30.93 -16.47
N HIS A 435 -4.41 -30.17 -16.34
CA HIS A 435 -4.82 -29.50 -15.09
C HIS A 435 -5.54 -30.44 -14.14
N LEU A 436 -6.38 -31.33 -14.67
CA LEU A 436 -7.13 -32.30 -13.88
C LEU A 436 -6.24 -33.41 -13.30
N ASP A 437 -5.14 -33.75 -13.98
CA ASP A 437 -4.23 -34.84 -13.61
C ASP A 437 -2.99 -34.38 -12.80
N ARG A 438 -2.71 -33.08 -12.68
CA ARG A 438 -1.58 -32.57 -11.89
C ARG A 438 -1.85 -32.64 -10.38
N ASN A 439 -0.84 -33.09 -9.63
CA ASN A 439 -0.89 -33.20 -8.17
C ASN A 439 -1.25 -31.87 -7.48
N LEU A 440 -2.19 -31.97 -6.54
CA LEU A 440 -2.85 -30.94 -5.71
C LEU A 440 -1.97 -29.88 -5.03
N GLY A 441 -0.63 -29.98 -5.07
CA GLY A 441 0.28 -29.07 -4.35
C GLY A 441 1.14 -28.16 -5.23
N ALA A 442 1.18 -28.34 -6.56
CA ALA A 442 2.01 -27.52 -7.45
C ALA A 442 1.34 -26.20 -7.87
N ASP A 443 0.01 -26.08 -7.70
CA ASP A 443 -0.76 -24.88 -8.07
C ASP A 443 -1.02 -23.91 -6.91
N ASP A 444 -0.70 -24.27 -5.66
CA ASP A 444 -1.00 -23.42 -4.50
C ASP A 444 -0.28 -22.06 -4.57
N ASN A 445 0.96 -22.02 -5.05
CA ASN A 445 1.70 -20.76 -5.22
C ASN A 445 1.08 -19.87 -6.32
N ASN A 446 0.51 -20.49 -7.37
CA ASN A 446 -0.18 -19.77 -8.44
C ASN A 446 -1.52 -19.23 -7.92
N LEU A 447 -2.27 -20.03 -7.16
CA LEU A 447 -3.54 -19.63 -6.53
C LEU A 447 -3.32 -18.50 -5.51
N ASN A 448 -2.27 -18.60 -4.69
CA ASN A 448 -1.87 -17.54 -3.76
C ASN A 448 -1.53 -16.25 -4.51
N SER A 449 -0.81 -16.34 -5.63
CA SER A 449 -0.49 -15.16 -6.44
C SER A 449 -1.74 -14.45 -6.96
N ILE A 450 -2.76 -15.19 -7.40
CA ILE A 450 -4.06 -14.64 -7.84
C ILE A 450 -4.80 -13.98 -6.66
N PHE A 451 -4.80 -14.61 -5.49
CA PHE A 451 -5.40 -14.02 -4.29
C PHE A 451 -4.73 -12.70 -3.92
N TYR A 452 -3.40 -12.67 -3.87
CA TYR A 452 -2.65 -11.46 -3.54
C TYR A 452 -2.78 -10.36 -4.59
N GLU A 453 -2.90 -10.72 -5.87
CA GLU A 453 -3.18 -9.77 -6.95
C GLU A 453 -4.55 -9.10 -6.75
N HIS A 454 -5.61 -9.89 -6.54
CA HIS A 454 -6.95 -9.35 -6.25
C HIS A 454 -6.97 -8.51 -4.97
N LEU A 455 -6.34 -8.98 -3.91
CA LEU A 455 -6.23 -8.24 -2.65
C LEU A 455 -5.50 -6.91 -2.85
N THR A 456 -4.44 -6.88 -3.66
CA THR A 456 -3.71 -5.65 -4.00
C THR A 456 -4.63 -4.67 -4.72
N HIS A 457 -5.41 -5.12 -5.69
CA HIS A 457 -6.38 -4.27 -6.40
C HIS A 457 -7.47 -3.73 -5.46
N SER A 458 -8.02 -4.56 -4.58
CA SER A 458 -9.00 -4.12 -3.58
C SER A 458 -8.43 -3.04 -2.65
N LEU A 459 -7.20 -3.25 -2.16
CA LEU A 459 -6.50 -2.25 -1.34
C LEU A 459 -6.18 -0.97 -2.13
N GLN A 460 -5.80 -1.06 -3.40
CA GLN A 460 -5.60 0.13 -4.27
C GLN A 460 -6.88 0.96 -4.39
N HIS A 461 -8.05 0.34 -4.32
CA HIS A 461 -9.34 1.03 -4.36
C HIS A 461 -9.78 1.62 -3.02
N SER A 462 -9.55 0.92 -1.89
CA SER A 462 -10.13 1.32 -0.59
C SER A 462 -9.15 1.98 0.38
N LEU A 463 -7.87 1.58 0.38
CA LEU A 463 -6.92 1.85 1.47
C LEU A 463 -6.78 3.32 1.83
N CYS A 464 -6.64 4.20 0.83
CA CYS A 464 -6.49 5.63 1.08
C CYS A 464 -7.74 6.22 1.76
N GLY A 465 -8.94 5.79 1.34
CA GLY A 465 -10.20 6.17 1.97
C GLY A 465 -10.31 5.65 3.40
N ASP A 466 -9.93 4.39 3.64
CA ASP A 466 -9.98 3.77 4.97
C ASP A 466 -9.01 4.43 5.96
N ILE A 467 -7.84 4.87 5.51
CA ILE A 467 -6.88 5.66 6.31
C ILE A 467 -7.45 7.04 6.63
N ILE A 468 -8.05 7.74 5.66
CA ILE A 468 -8.69 9.06 5.89
C ILE A 468 -9.86 8.92 6.88
N LEU A 469 -10.62 7.82 6.79
CA LEU A 469 -11.68 7.50 7.74
C LEU A 469 -11.14 7.12 9.12
N GLY A 470 -9.84 6.93 9.30
CA GLY A 470 -9.20 6.55 10.56
C GLY A 470 -9.45 5.09 10.98
N ARG A 471 -9.80 4.20 10.03
CA ARG A 471 -10.08 2.78 10.32
C ARG A 471 -8.84 1.98 10.69
N TRP A 472 -7.69 2.39 10.14
CA TRP A 472 -6.37 1.81 10.44
C TRP A 472 -5.68 2.47 11.65
N GLY A 473 -6.36 3.38 12.35
CA GLY A 473 -5.77 4.20 13.40
C GLY A 473 -4.85 5.30 12.84
N ILE A 474 -3.82 5.64 13.60
CA ILE A 474 -2.82 6.63 13.18
C ILE A 474 -1.75 5.88 12.39
N VAL A 475 -1.60 6.21 11.12
CA VAL A 475 -0.69 5.54 10.18
C VAL A 475 0.42 6.51 9.78
N ARG A 476 1.67 6.05 9.87
CA ARG A 476 2.87 6.78 9.48
C ARG A 476 3.58 6.10 8.30
N GLN A 477 4.43 6.89 7.65
CA GLN A 477 5.28 6.40 6.56
C GLN A 477 6.33 5.46 7.15
N GLY A 478 6.44 4.25 6.60
CA GLY A 478 7.28 3.15 7.10
C GLY A 478 6.56 2.15 8.00
N ASP A 479 5.29 2.39 8.36
CA ASP A 479 4.53 1.44 9.19
C ASP A 479 4.23 0.14 8.43
N CYS A 480 4.28 -0.97 9.17
CA CYS A 480 3.97 -2.31 8.66
C CYS A 480 2.73 -2.86 9.37
N PHE A 481 1.79 -3.36 8.58
CA PHE A 481 0.57 -4.01 9.06
C PHE A 481 0.57 -5.46 8.62
N VAL A 482 0.15 -6.36 9.50
CA VAL A 482 -0.11 -7.75 9.15
C VAL A 482 -1.62 -7.90 9.07
N LEU A 483 -2.13 -8.23 7.88
CA LEU A 483 -3.52 -8.63 7.69
C LEU A 483 -3.55 -10.14 7.84
N ALA A 484 -4.31 -10.62 8.81
CA ALA A 484 -4.51 -12.04 9.05
C ALA A 484 -5.94 -12.44 8.70
N SER A 485 -6.09 -13.58 8.04
CA SER A 485 -7.34 -14.25 7.72
C SER A 485 -7.17 -15.74 8.01
N ASP A 486 -8.28 -16.49 8.10
CA ASP A 486 -8.25 -17.92 8.43
C ASP A 486 -7.40 -18.76 7.46
N TYR A 487 -7.24 -18.27 6.22
CA TYR A 487 -6.55 -19.01 5.14
C TYR A 487 -5.19 -18.43 4.75
N LEU A 488 -5.00 -17.12 4.82
CA LEU A 488 -3.82 -16.42 4.32
C LEU A 488 -3.53 -15.18 5.15
N ASN A 489 -2.24 -14.87 5.35
CA ASN A 489 -1.83 -13.58 5.93
C ASN A 489 -0.91 -12.84 4.95
N CYS A 490 -0.98 -11.52 4.99
CA CYS A 490 -0.12 -10.67 4.18
C CYS A 490 0.44 -9.52 5.00
N LEU A 491 1.62 -9.05 4.63
CA LEU A 491 2.25 -7.87 5.18
C LEU A 491 2.02 -6.69 4.24
N VAL A 492 1.41 -5.62 4.74
CA VAL A 492 1.20 -4.36 4.04
C VAL A 492 2.15 -3.33 4.64
N HIS A 493 3.11 -2.85 3.86
CA HIS A 493 4.08 -1.84 4.24
C HIS A 493 3.72 -0.51 3.58
N ILE A 494 3.48 0.52 4.40
CA ILE A 494 3.13 1.86 3.92
C ILE A 494 4.41 2.62 3.59
N ILE A 495 4.60 2.94 2.31
CA ILE A 495 5.80 3.64 1.84
C ILE A 495 5.57 5.14 1.96
N GLU A 496 4.62 5.66 1.19
CA GLU A 496 4.36 7.09 1.05
C GLU A 496 2.94 7.41 1.55
N ILE A 497 2.80 8.48 2.33
CA ILE A 497 1.50 9.05 2.73
C ILE A 497 1.57 10.54 2.43
N GLY A 498 0.69 11.01 1.56
CA GLY A 498 0.46 12.42 1.28
C GLY A 498 -1.01 12.79 1.48
N ASN A 499 -1.35 14.02 1.11
CA ASN A 499 -2.72 14.51 1.18
C ASN A 499 -3.61 13.75 0.15
N GLY A 500 -4.41 12.80 0.66
CA GLY A 500 -5.26 11.94 -0.15
C GLY A 500 -4.51 11.02 -1.13
N LEU A 501 -3.27 10.66 -0.81
CA LEU A 501 -2.43 9.73 -1.57
C LEU A 501 -1.75 8.75 -0.62
N VAL A 502 -1.75 7.48 -0.96
CA VAL A 502 -1.01 6.44 -0.24
C VAL A 502 -0.33 5.52 -1.24
N THR A 503 0.97 5.27 -1.06
CA THR A 503 1.73 4.25 -1.79
C THR A 503 2.12 3.18 -0.80
N PHE A 504 1.81 1.92 -1.12
CA PHE A 504 2.08 0.77 -0.26
C PHE A 504 2.72 -0.36 -1.06
N GLN A 505 3.39 -1.26 -0.35
CA GLN A 505 3.87 -2.53 -0.86
C GLN A 505 3.19 -3.64 -0.08
N MET A 506 2.62 -4.61 -0.78
CA MET A 506 2.07 -5.81 -0.16
C MET A 506 3.00 -6.99 -0.43
N ARG A 507 3.17 -7.84 0.60
CA ARG A 507 3.82 -9.14 0.48
C ARG A 507 2.92 -10.23 1.02
N GLY A 508 2.71 -11.25 0.21
CA GLY A 508 2.18 -12.51 0.70
C GLY A 508 3.12 -13.13 1.71
N LEU A 509 2.58 -13.54 2.85
CA LEU A 509 3.28 -14.41 3.78
C LEU A 509 2.71 -15.80 3.50
N GLU A 510 3.38 -16.59 2.67
CA GLU A 510 2.92 -17.95 2.37
C GLU A 510 3.23 -18.84 3.59
N PHE A 511 2.22 -19.17 4.40
CA PHE A 511 2.38 -19.94 5.65
C PHE A 511 2.46 -21.45 5.46
N ARG A 512 2.94 -21.94 4.33
CA ARG A 512 3.40 -23.32 4.22
C ARG A 512 4.91 -23.36 4.39
N GLY A 513 5.40 -23.83 5.54
CA GLY A 513 6.84 -24.07 5.66
C GLY A 513 7.33 -24.74 6.92
N THR A 514 6.99 -24.27 8.12
CA THR A 514 7.65 -24.76 9.35
C THR A 514 6.78 -24.58 10.60
N TYR A 515 6.97 -25.45 11.60
CA TYR A 515 6.31 -25.36 12.92
C TYR A 515 6.53 -24.00 13.60
N CYS A 516 7.69 -23.38 13.40
CA CYS A 516 8.00 -22.05 13.93
C CYS A 516 7.08 -20.97 13.35
N GLN A 517 6.79 -21.04 12.03
CA GLN A 517 5.92 -20.07 11.36
C GLN A 517 4.46 -20.21 11.78
N GLN A 518 3.98 -21.44 12.00
CA GLN A 518 2.61 -21.67 12.47
C GLN A 518 2.41 -21.15 13.91
N ARG A 519 3.41 -21.36 14.77
CA ARG A 519 3.42 -20.76 16.12
C ARG A 519 3.47 -19.24 16.10
N GLU A 520 4.17 -18.62 15.15
CA GLU A 520 4.17 -17.15 15.01
C GLU A 520 2.78 -16.62 14.63
N VAL A 521 2.07 -17.29 13.71
CA VAL A 521 0.69 -16.91 13.34
C VAL A 521 -0.28 -17.12 14.48
N GLU A 522 -0.20 -18.26 15.16
CA GLU A 522 -1.01 -18.55 16.33
C GLU A 522 -0.77 -17.51 17.42
N ALA A 523 0.48 -17.14 17.72
CA ALA A 523 0.80 -16.10 18.70
C ALA A 523 0.30 -14.69 18.33
N ILE A 524 0.13 -14.39 17.03
CA ILE A 524 -0.46 -13.11 16.56
C ILE A 524 -2.00 -13.15 16.63
N SER A 525 -2.59 -14.33 16.42
CA SER A 525 -4.04 -14.53 16.34
C SER A 525 -4.68 -14.84 17.70
N GLU A 526 -3.88 -15.34 18.65
CA GLU A 526 -4.31 -15.64 20.01
C GLU A 526 -4.75 -14.35 20.71
N GLY A 527 -6.01 -14.33 21.14
CA GLY A 527 -6.59 -13.20 21.85
C GLY A 527 -6.03 -13.06 23.27
N VAL A 528 -6.51 -12.06 24.00
CA VAL A 528 -6.22 -11.93 25.44
C VAL A 528 -7.11 -12.92 26.19
N GLU A 529 -6.79 -14.21 26.11
CA GLU A 529 -7.63 -15.28 26.67
C GLU A 529 -7.50 -15.35 28.21
N ASP A 530 -6.31 -15.08 28.75
CA ASP A 530 -6.05 -15.08 30.20
C ASP A 530 -6.38 -13.73 30.86
N ASN A 531 -7.65 -13.34 30.84
CA ASN A 531 -8.12 -12.15 31.57
C ASN A 531 -8.41 -12.43 33.06
N GLN A 532 -7.62 -13.30 33.70
CA GLN A 532 -7.75 -13.63 35.13
C GLN A 532 -6.44 -13.34 35.89
N GLY A 533 -6.58 -12.81 37.11
CA GLY A 533 -5.48 -12.70 38.09
C GLY A 533 -4.60 -11.44 38.06
N TRP A 534 -3.81 -11.31 39.12
CA TRP A 534 -2.58 -10.52 39.29
C TRP A 534 -1.59 -11.42 40.02
N CYS A 535 -0.54 -11.89 39.33
CA CYS A 535 0.37 -12.92 39.88
C CYS A 535 -0.43 -14.06 40.55
N CYS A 536 0.03 -14.60 41.69
CA CYS A 536 -0.64 -15.69 42.41
C CYS A 536 -1.97 -15.31 43.10
N CYS A 537 -2.54 -14.13 42.82
CA CYS A 537 -3.78 -13.64 43.43
C CYS A 537 -4.83 -13.44 42.34
N GLU A 538 -6.10 -13.74 42.64
CA GLU A 538 -7.24 -13.45 41.76
C GLU A 538 -8.08 -12.29 42.31
N PRO A 539 -7.55 -11.04 42.34
CA PRO A 539 -8.42 -9.90 42.54
C PRO A 539 -9.26 -9.79 41.26
N GLY A 540 -10.53 -10.18 41.30
CA GLY A 540 -11.44 -9.97 40.17
C GLY A 540 -11.39 -8.53 39.66
N HIS A 541 -11.76 -8.30 38.40
CA HIS A 541 -11.79 -6.98 37.78
C HIS A 541 -13.23 -6.51 37.51
N LEU A 542 -13.43 -5.19 37.37
CA LEU A 542 -14.74 -4.64 37.00
C LEU A 542 -15.18 -5.11 35.61
N PRO A 543 -16.49 -5.22 35.36
CA PRO A 543 -17.00 -5.56 34.02
C PRO A 543 -16.52 -4.51 33.00
N HIS A 544 -16.08 -4.97 31.84
CA HIS A 544 -15.54 -4.16 30.73
C HIS A 544 -14.14 -3.55 30.94
N LEU A 545 -13.49 -3.73 32.09
CA LEU A 545 -12.07 -3.47 32.26
C LEU A 545 -11.25 -4.74 32.04
N LEU A 546 -10.03 -4.58 31.54
CA LEU A 546 -9.03 -5.64 31.53
C LEU A 546 -8.51 -5.87 32.95
N SER A 547 -8.14 -7.12 33.24
CA SER A 547 -7.34 -7.41 34.43
C SER A 547 -6.02 -6.63 34.33
N LEU A 548 -5.49 -6.28 35.49
CA LEU A 548 -4.22 -5.56 35.54
C LEU A 548 -3.06 -6.41 34.96
N ASN A 549 -3.12 -7.74 35.11
CA ASN A 549 -2.15 -8.65 34.49
C ASN A 549 -2.24 -8.61 32.97
N ALA A 550 -3.45 -8.73 32.40
CA ALA A 550 -3.67 -8.63 30.97
C ALA A 550 -3.21 -7.27 30.42
N SER A 551 -3.57 -6.19 31.12
CA SER A 551 -3.16 -4.83 30.78
C SER A 551 -1.63 -4.67 30.80
N PHE A 552 -0.96 -5.26 31.79
CA PHE A 552 0.50 -5.25 31.88
C PHE A 552 1.13 -6.07 30.74
N SER A 553 0.71 -7.32 30.53
CA SER A 553 1.23 -8.21 29.48
C SER A 553 1.09 -7.62 28.08
N LEU A 554 -0.04 -6.97 27.78
CA LEU A 554 -0.27 -6.29 26.49
C LEU A 554 0.71 -5.16 26.19
N ARG A 555 1.28 -4.51 27.21
CA ARG A 555 2.30 -3.46 27.03
C ARG A 555 3.68 -4.02 26.67
N TRP A 556 3.87 -5.32 26.85
CA TRP A 556 5.09 -6.06 26.54
C TRP A 556 4.98 -6.88 25.25
N LEU A 557 3.98 -6.61 24.42
CA LEU A 557 3.87 -7.19 23.08
C LEU A 557 4.52 -6.28 22.04
N ALA A 558 5.25 -6.89 21.10
CA ALA A 558 5.83 -6.19 19.96
C ALA A 558 4.77 -5.79 18.91
N TRP A 559 3.65 -6.52 18.88
CA TRP A 559 2.53 -6.28 17.97
C TRP A 559 1.30 -5.80 18.73
N GLN A 560 0.56 -4.88 18.12
CA GLN A 560 -0.72 -4.41 18.63
C GLN A 560 -1.80 -4.68 17.59
N VAL A 561 -2.92 -5.27 18.01
CA VAL A 561 -4.12 -5.40 17.17
C VAL A 561 -4.71 -4.02 16.93
N THR A 562 -4.65 -3.56 15.67
CA THR A 562 -5.18 -2.27 15.24
C THR A 562 -6.68 -2.33 15.01
N ALA A 563 -7.15 -3.33 14.26
CA ALA A 563 -8.55 -3.62 14.01
C ALA A 563 -8.78 -5.14 14.02
N ALA A 564 -9.82 -5.60 14.73
CA ALA A 564 -10.18 -7.02 14.77
C ALA A 564 -11.08 -7.47 13.61
N SER A 565 -11.76 -6.53 12.95
CA SER A 565 -12.69 -6.81 11.85
C SER A 565 -12.47 -5.78 10.74
N TYR A 566 -11.65 -6.14 9.76
CA TYR A 566 -11.42 -5.34 8.55
C TYR A 566 -11.93 -6.11 7.34
N VAL A 567 -12.87 -5.50 6.62
CA VAL A 567 -13.59 -6.16 5.52
C VAL A 567 -13.04 -5.64 4.21
N LEU A 568 -12.55 -6.55 3.37
CA LEU A 568 -12.09 -6.28 2.02
C LEU A 568 -12.81 -7.19 1.05
N GLU A 569 -13.00 -6.72 -0.17
CA GLU A 569 -13.40 -7.57 -1.29
C GLU A 569 -12.23 -8.51 -1.62
N GLY A 570 -12.46 -9.80 -1.48
CA GLY A 570 -11.45 -10.84 -1.64
C GLY A 570 -11.86 -11.90 -2.65
N TYR A 571 -10.90 -12.74 -3.02
CA TYR A 571 -11.12 -13.92 -3.85
C TYR A 571 -11.09 -15.17 -2.96
N SER A 572 -12.14 -15.98 -3.00
CA SER A 572 -12.18 -17.27 -2.27
C SER A 572 -11.58 -18.37 -3.15
N ILE A 573 -10.47 -18.95 -2.69
CA ILE A 573 -9.81 -20.08 -3.38
C ILE A 573 -10.68 -21.34 -3.30
N SER A 574 -11.44 -21.51 -2.21
CA SER A 574 -12.27 -22.69 -1.96
C SER A 574 -13.55 -22.74 -2.82
N ASP A 575 -14.15 -21.59 -3.12
CA ASP A 575 -15.44 -21.55 -3.81
C ASP A 575 -15.33 -21.78 -5.33
N ASN A 576 -14.13 -21.61 -5.91
CA ASN A 576 -13.90 -21.64 -7.37
C ASN A 576 -12.86 -22.66 -7.82
N SER A 577 -12.63 -23.73 -7.06
CA SER A 577 -11.72 -24.78 -7.51
C SER A 577 -12.41 -25.66 -8.57
N ALA A 578 -12.01 -25.48 -9.84
CA ALA A 578 -12.45 -26.33 -10.94
C ALA A 578 -12.10 -27.81 -10.70
N VAL A 579 -11.01 -28.08 -9.97
CA VAL A 579 -10.58 -29.42 -9.59
C VAL A 579 -11.59 -30.08 -8.63
N SER A 580 -12.05 -29.38 -7.58
CA SER A 580 -13.05 -29.93 -6.65
C SER A 580 -14.42 -30.08 -7.31
N MET A 581 -14.81 -29.15 -8.18
CA MET A 581 -16.06 -29.25 -8.94
C MET A 581 -16.04 -30.42 -9.94
N LEU A 582 -14.94 -30.57 -10.68
CA LEU A 582 -14.80 -31.61 -11.70
C LEU A 582 -14.20 -32.90 -11.14
N GLN A 583 -13.92 -33.05 -9.85
CA GLN A 583 -13.50 -34.34 -9.27
C GLN A 583 -14.61 -35.40 -9.39
N VAL A 584 -15.87 -34.97 -9.39
CA VAL A 584 -17.02 -35.86 -9.57
C VAL A 584 -17.17 -36.20 -11.05
N PHE A 585 -17.15 -37.51 -11.37
CA PHE A 585 -17.27 -37.99 -12.75
C PHE A 585 -18.54 -37.49 -13.47
N ASP A 586 -19.66 -37.33 -12.75
CA ASP A 586 -20.92 -36.82 -13.31
C ASP A 586 -20.76 -35.39 -13.87
N PHE A 587 -20.02 -34.51 -13.19
CA PHE A 587 -19.79 -33.15 -13.69
C PHE A 587 -18.82 -33.12 -14.87
N ARG A 588 -17.79 -33.99 -14.89
CA ARG A 588 -16.92 -34.16 -16.08
C ARG A 588 -17.73 -34.63 -17.28
N LYS A 589 -18.61 -35.61 -17.07
CA LYS A 589 -19.50 -36.16 -18.10
C LYS A 589 -20.42 -35.09 -18.69
N VAL A 590 -21.05 -34.29 -17.84
CA VAL A 590 -21.90 -33.16 -18.26
C VAL A 590 -21.09 -32.12 -19.06
N LEU A 591 -19.88 -31.79 -18.60
CA LEU A 591 -19.00 -30.82 -19.28
C LEU A 591 -18.64 -31.29 -20.71
N VAL A 592 -18.16 -32.53 -20.86
CA VAL A 592 -17.80 -33.12 -22.16
C VAL A 592 -19.04 -33.19 -23.07
N THR A 593 -20.19 -33.60 -22.53
CA THR A 593 -21.45 -33.63 -23.28
C THR A 593 -21.83 -32.25 -23.83
N TYR A 594 -21.72 -31.19 -23.01
CA TYR A 594 -22.01 -29.83 -23.48
C TYR A 594 -20.97 -29.34 -24.49
N TYR A 595 -19.72 -29.75 -24.37
CA TYR A 595 -18.67 -29.40 -25.31
C TYR A 595 -18.93 -30.01 -26.69
N VAL A 596 -19.19 -31.32 -26.76
CA VAL A 596 -19.57 -32.02 -28.00
C VAL A 596 -20.84 -31.41 -28.61
N LYS A 597 -21.86 -31.12 -27.80
CA LYS A 597 -23.08 -30.41 -28.27
C LYS A 597 -22.79 -29.02 -28.82
N SER A 598 -21.89 -28.26 -28.20
CA SER A 598 -21.50 -26.93 -28.66
C SER A 598 -20.77 -27.00 -30.00
N ILE A 599 -19.86 -27.96 -30.17
CA ILE A 599 -19.16 -28.19 -31.43
C ILE A 599 -20.15 -28.58 -32.53
N ILE A 600 -21.05 -29.52 -32.26
CA ILE A 600 -22.13 -29.89 -33.19
C ILE A 600 -22.95 -28.65 -33.58
N TYR A 601 -23.32 -27.82 -32.61
CA TYR A 601 -24.08 -26.59 -32.85
C TYR A 601 -23.35 -25.63 -33.80
N TYR A 602 -22.07 -25.33 -33.53
CA TYR A 602 -21.28 -24.44 -34.39
C TYR A 602 -20.93 -25.05 -35.74
N ALA A 603 -20.64 -26.35 -35.80
CA ALA A 603 -20.33 -27.06 -37.03
C ALA A 603 -21.54 -27.11 -37.96
N VAL A 604 -22.71 -27.53 -37.44
CA VAL A 604 -23.99 -27.55 -38.20
C VAL A 604 -24.45 -26.14 -38.55
N GLY A 605 -24.21 -25.16 -37.69
CA GLY A 605 -24.53 -23.75 -37.94
C GLY A 605 -23.65 -23.06 -38.98
N SER A 606 -22.51 -23.64 -39.37
CA SER A 606 -21.57 -23.03 -40.32
C SER A 606 -22.13 -23.01 -41.75
N GLU A 607 -22.07 -21.85 -42.39
CA GLU A 607 -22.45 -21.71 -43.82
C GLU A 607 -21.51 -22.50 -44.74
N ARG A 608 -20.27 -22.74 -44.31
CA ARG A 608 -19.24 -23.46 -45.10
C ARG A 608 -19.38 -24.98 -45.02
N LEU A 609 -20.25 -25.50 -44.17
CA LEU A 609 -20.37 -26.94 -43.97
C LEU A 609 -20.70 -27.70 -45.27
N GLU A 610 -21.60 -27.17 -46.10
CA GLU A 610 -21.93 -27.78 -47.41
C GLU A 610 -20.70 -27.87 -48.31
N THR A 611 -19.92 -26.78 -48.38
CA THR A 611 -18.66 -26.76 -49.16
C THR A 611 -17.62 -27.74 -48.65
N TRP A 612 -17.62 -28.05 -47.35
CA TRP A 612 -16.74 -29.05 -46.77
C TRP A 612 -17.21 -30.48 -47.07
N LEU A 613 -18.52 -30.72 -47.01
CA LEU A 613 -19.12 -32.02 -47.30
C LEU A 613 -19.02 -32.40 -48.79
N GLU A 614 -18.90 -31.42 -49.69
CA GLU A 614 -18.70 -31.63 -51.13
C GLU A 614 -17.22 -31.71 -51.54
N SER A 615 -16.30 -31.36 -50.65
CA SER A 615 -14.86 -31.33 -50.96
C SER A 615 -14.29 -32.74 -51.15
N PRO A 616 -13.69 -33.06 -52.32
CA PRO A 616 -13.16 -34.39 -52.59
C PRO A 616 -11.99 -34.76 -51.68
N VAL A 617 -11.21 -33.76 -51.23
CA VAL A 617 -10.07 -33.96 -50.32
C VAL A 617 -10.54 -34.40 -48.94
N ILE A 618 -11.62 -33.80 -48.45
CA ILE A 618 -12.20 -34.12 -47.13
C ILE A 618 -12.88 -35.49 -47.20
N LEU A 619 -13.67 -35.75 -48.25
CA LEU A 619 -14.32 -37.05 -48.44
C LEU A 619 -13.32 -38.21 -48.59
N GLU A 620 -12.15 -37.96 -49.18
CA GLU A 620 -11.08 -38.96 -49.27
C GLU A 620 -10.43 -39.22 -47.89
N ALA A 621 -10.22 -38.17 -47.08
CA ALA A 621 -9.73 -38.30 -45.71
C ALA A 621 -10.72 -39.07 -44.81
N LEU A 622 -12.02 -38.80 -44.93
CA LEU A 622 -13.09 -39.43 -44.12
C LEU A 622 -13.50 -40.82 -44.63
N ARG A 623 -12.90 -41.31 -45.72
CA ARG A 623 -13.25 -42.62 -46.30
C ARG A 623 -13.15 -43.82 -45.34
N PRO A 624 -12.17 -43.88 -44.40
CA PRO A 624 -12.08 -44.94 -43.40
C PRO A 624 -13.26 -44.98 -42.43
N THR A 625 -13.83 -43.83 -42.10
CA THR A 625 -14.91 -43.68 -41.10
C THR A 625 -16.30 -43.99 -41.65
N LEU A 626 -16.41 -44.09 -42.97
CA LEU A 626 -17.59 -44.61 -43.66
C LEU A 626 -17.81 -46.12 -43.47
N ASN A 627 -16.81 -46.86 -42.98
CA ASN A 627 -16.91 -48.31 -42.74
C ASN A 627 -17.85 -48.59 -41.54
N LYS A 628 -18.76 -49.56 -41.68
CA LYS A 628 -19.71 -49.94 -40.61
C LYS A 628 -19.03 -50.49 -39.36
N ASN A 629 -17.82 -51.02 -39.51
CA ASN A 629 -17.01 -51.55 -38.41
C ASN A 629 -15.96 -50.55 -37.92
N PHE A 630 -16.04 -49.28 -38.30
CA PHE A 630 -15.14 -48.26 -37.79
C PHE A 630 -15.40 -48.03 -36.30
N VAL A 631 -14.31 -48.04 -35.52
CA VAL A 631 -14.29 -47.76 -34.08
C VAL A 631 -13.18 -46.75 -33.87
N GLU A 632 -13.50 -45.63 -33.22
CA GLU A 632 -12.51 -44.64 -32.83
C GLU A 632 -11.89 -45.08 -31.50
N LEU A 633 -10.58 -45.31 -31.51
CA LEU A 633 -9.81 -45.94 -30.43
C LEU A 633 -8.83 -44.96 -29.79
N ASP A 634 -9.09 -43.65 -29.94
CA ASP A 634 -8.29 -42.63 -29.27
C ASP A 634 -8.20 -42.93 -27.76
N PRO A 635 -6.98 -42.98 -27.20
CA PRO A 635 -6.77 -43.26 -25.79
C PRO A 635 -7.39 -42.24 -24.83
N VAL A 636 -7.88 -41.10 -25.33
CA VAL A 636 -8.57 -40.08 -24.51
C VAL A 636 -9.98 -40.52 -24.08
N PHE A 637 -10.64 -41.43 -24.82
CA PHE A 637 -11.99 -41.85 -24.49
C PHE A 637 -12.08 -42.67 -23.20
N ASN A 638 -13.04 -42.34 -22.35
CA ASN A 638 -13.22 -42.91 -21.04
C ASN A 638 -14.69 -43.25 -20.76
N THR A 639 -14.94 -44.49 -20.36
CA THR A 639 -16.27 -45.00 -19.98
C THR A 639 -16.97 -44.15 -18.90
N ASN A 640 -16.22 -43.52 -18.01
CA ASN A 640 -16.78 -42.73 -16.91
C ASN A 640 -17.15 -41.30 -17.33
N ILE A 641 -16.68 -40.81 -18.48
CA ILE A 641 -16.79 -39.41 -18.90
C ILE A 641 -17.60 -39.29 -20.20
N ASP A 642 -17.36 -40.14 -21.19
CA ASP A 642 -18.03 -40.05 -22.50
C ASP A 642 -19.37 -40.81 -22.48
N GLU A 643 -20.49 -40.14 -22.79
CA GLU A 643 -21.82 -40.78 -22.78
C GLU A 643 -22.00 -41.82 -23.90
N ASP A 644 -21.23 -41.69 -24.97
CA ASP A 644 -21.29 -42.47 -26.20
C ASP A 644 -20.17 -43.50 -26.33
N TYR A 645 -19.46 -43.78 -25.24
CA TYR A 645 -18.47 -44.85 -25.16
C TYR A 645 -19.12 -46.24 -25.33
N ASP A 646 -18.67 -47.03 -26.30
CA ASP A 646 -19.11 -48.41 -26.48
C ASP A 646 -18.17 -49.39 -25.75
N LEU A 647 -18.65 -49.91 -24.62
CA LEU A 647 -17.97 -50.92 -23.81
C LEU A 647 -17.53 -52.18 -24.58
N ARG A 648 -18.27 -52.56 -25.63
CA ARG A 648 -17.98 -53.79 -26.39
C ARG A 648 -16.89 -53.59 -27.43
N ALA A 649 -16.82 -52.38 -27.99
CA ALA A 649 -15.83 -52.00 -28.99
C ALA A 649 -14.58 -51.36 -28.38
N ALA A 650 -14.62 -51.02 -27.08
CA ALA A 650 -13.57 -50.32 -26.35
C ALA A 650 -13.20 -48.96 -26.96
N GLY A 651 -14.20 -48.24 -27.48
CA GLY A 651 -14.06 -46.96 -28.16
C GLY A 651 -15.40 -46.36 -28.55
N ILE A 652 -15.40 -45.30 -29.35
CA ILE A 652 -16.64 -44.68 -29.86
C ILE A 652 -17.00 -45.31 -31.20
N THR A 653 -18.23 -45.81 -31.31
CA THR A 653 -18.77 -46.29 -32.58
C THR A 653 -19.73 -45.26 -33.14
N ARG A 654 -19.90 -45.26 -34.46
CA ARG A 654 -20.94 -44.44 -35.09
C ARG A 654 -22.34 -44.72 -34.53
N THR A 655 -22.60 -45.96 -34.13
CA THR A 655 -23.90 -46.36 -33.57
C THR A 655 -24.12 -45.77 -32.19
N SER A 656 -23.09 -45.75 -31.34
CA SER A 656 -23.16 -45.16 -29.99
C SER A 656 -23.21 -43.63 -30.06
N PHE A 657 -22.40 -42.99 -30.90
CA PHE A 657 -22.45 -41.54 -31.14
C PHE A 657 -23.84 -41.08 -31.62
N CYS A 658 -24.39 -41.76 -32.64
CA CYS A 658 -25.74 -41.44 -33.14
C CYS A 658 -26.85 -41.82 -32.16
N ALA A 659 -26.61 -42.67 -31.16
CA ALA A 659 -27.60 -42.95 -30.13
C ALA A 659 -27.75 -41.76 -29.16
N VAL A 660 -26.65 -41.05 -28.90
CA VAL A 660 -26.60 -39.92 -27.95
C VAL A 660 -26.89 -38.58 -28.63
N TYR A 661 -26.20 -38.26 -29.73
CA TYR A 661 -26.17 -36.89 -30.26
C TYR A 661 -27.07 -36.65 -31.49
N LEU A 662 -27.64 -37.69 -32.11
CA LEU A 662 -28.42 -37.56 -33.35
C LEU A 662 -29.61 -36.60 -33.21
N TYR A 663 -30.34 -36.68 -32.10
CA TYR A 663 -31.47 -35.77 -31.85
C TYR A 663 -31.02 -34.31 -31.80
N TRP A 664 -29.85 -34.04 -31.19
CA TRP A 664 -29.27 -32.70 -31.12
C TRP A 664 -28.80 -32.21 -32.49
N ILE A 665 -28.16 -33.06 -33.29
CA ILE A 665 -27.76 -32.73 -34.68
C ILE A 665 -28.99 -32.34 -35.53
N GLN A 666 -30.07 -33.12 -35.42
CA GLN A 666 -31.33 -32.83 -36.12
C GLN A 666 -31.94 -31.51 -35.68
N PHE A 667 -31.97 -31.26 -34.36
CA PHE A 667 -32.44 -30.00 -33.79
C PHE A 667 -31.62 -28.79 -34.28
N CYS A 668 -30.29 -28.90 -34.32
CA CYS A 668 -29.41 -27.86 -34.84
C CYS A 668 -29.65 -27.59 -36.33
N ASN A 669 -29.85 -28.63 -37.14
CA ASN A 669 -30.16 -28.47 -38.56
C ASN A 669 -31.53 -27.82 -38.79
N ASP A 670 -32.52 -28.12 -37.95
CA ASP A 670 -33.85 -27.51 -38.03
C ASP A 670 -33.84 -26.00 -37.73
N LYS A 671 -32.85 -25.52 -36.98
CA LYS A 671 -32.63 -24.10 -36.68
C LYS A 671 -31.86 -23.35 -37.77
N ARG A 672 -31.29 -24.06 -38.76
CA ARG A 672 -30.52 -23.46 -39.86
C ARG A 672 -31.48 -22.81 -40.88
N GLN A 673 -31.09 -21.66 -41.45
CA GLN A 673 -31.89 -20.97 -42.47
C GLN A 673 -32.04 -21.80 -43.76
N GLN A 674 -30.97 -22.48 -44.17
CA GLN A 674 -30.98 -23.47 -45.24
C GLN A 674 -30.80 -24.85 -44.61
N LYS A 675 -31.81 -25.70 -44.67
CA LYS A 675 -31.74 -27.05 -44.10
C LYS A 675 -30.86 -27.94 -44.94
N LEU A 676 -29.95 -28.69 -44.29
CA LEU A 676 -29.19 -29.75 -44.95
C LEU A 676 -30.13 -30.91 -45.31
N GLY A 677 -29.94 -31.50 -46.49
CA GLY A 677 -30.64 -32.71 -46.93
C GLY A 677 -30.16 -33.95 -46.18
N ASP A 678 -31.09 -34.88 -45.91
CA ASP A 678 -30.93 -36.17 -45.21
C ASP A 678 -30.04 -36.13 -43.95
N THR A 679 -30.65 -35.98 -42.76
CA THR A 679 -29.98 -36.06 -41.44
C THR A 679 -30.19 -37.41 -40.75
N GLY A 680 -30.56 -38.45 -41.50
CA GLY A 680 -30.73 -39.80 -40.97
C GLY A 680 -29.43 -40.41 -40.45
N LYS A 681 -29.53 -41.56 -39.74
CA LYS A 681 -28.35 -42.27 -39.20
C LYS A 681 -27.30 -42.57 -40.26
N ASP A 682 -27.68 -42.70 -41.53
CA ASP A 682 -26.83 -43.01 -42.69
C ASP A 682 -26.39 -41.79 -43.53
N SER A 683 -26.64 -40.57 -43.05
CA SER A 683 -26.22 -39.34 -43.73
C SER A 683 -24.70 -39.18 -43.78
N THR A 684 -24.20 -38.51 -44.82
CA THR A 684 -22.79 -38.10 -44.93
C THR A 684 -22.39 -37.19 -43.76
N LEU A 685 -23.30 -36.32 -43.32
CA LEU A 685 -23.14 -35.48 -42.14
C LEU A 685 -22.78 -36.28 -40.87
N ASN A 686 -23.60 -37.26 -40.49
CA ASN A 686 -23.42 -38.04 -39.26
C ASN A 686 -22.24 -39.02 -39.36
N LYS A 687 -21.87 -39.44 -40.56
CA LYS A 687 -20.68 -40.26 -40.79
C LYS A 687 -19.38 -39.48 -40.55
N ASN A 688 -19.41 -38.15 -40.75
CA ASN A 688 -18.24 -37.29 -40.66
C ASN A 688 -17.99 -36.75 -39.25
N PHE A 689 -18.99 -36.74 -38.36
CA PHE A 689 -18.84 -36.26 -36.98
C PHE A 689 -18.10 -37.24 -36.06
N VAL A 690 -18.07 -38.54 -36.38
CA VAL A 690 -17.44 -39.58 -35.55
C VAL A 690 -15.90 -39.51 -35.57
N GLU A 691 -15.31 -39.02 -36.66
CA GLU A 691 -13.84 -38.81 -36.79
C GLU A 691 -13.36 -37.52 -36.12
N LEU A 692 -14.31 -36.63 -35.87
CA LEU A 692 -14.07 -35.30 -35.34
C LEU A 692 -13.99 -35.34 -33.79
N ASP A 693 -14.71 -36.26 -33.15
CA ASP A 693 -14.65 -36.54 -31.70
C ASP A 693 -13.24 -36.68 -31.08
N PRO A 694 -12.30 -37.48 -31.63
CA PRO A 694 -10.95 -37.60 -31.09
C PRO A 694 -10.11 -36.32 -31.25
N VAL A 695 -10.27 -35.59 -32.37
CA VAL A 695 -9.64 -34.26 -32.59
C VAL A 695 -10.19 -33.20 -31.60
N PHE A 696 -11.39 -33.43 -31.09
CA PHE A 696 -12.05 -32.55 -30.12
C PHE A 696 -11.72 -32.88 -28.67
N ASN A 697 -11.56 -34.16 -28.34
CA ASN A 697 -11.10 -34.61 -27.02
C ASN A 697 -9.59 -34.38 -26.81
N THR A 698 -8.77 -34.29 -27.87
CA THR A 698 -7.31 -34.03 -27.77
C THR A 698 -6.91 -32.57 -27.53
N ASN A 699 -7.83 -31.61 -27.70
CA ASN A 699 -7.66 -30.21 -27.30
C ASN A 699 -8.19 -29.91 -25.88
N ILE A 700 -8.79 -30.91 -25.23
CA ILE A 700 -9.01 -30.97 -23.77
C ILE A 700 -7.78 -31.61 -23.16
#